data_AF-A0A859FGA5-F1
#
_entry.id   AF-A0A859FGA5-F1
#
_cell.length_a   1.000
_cell.length_b   1.000
_cell.length_c   1.000
_cell.angle_alpha   90.00
_cell.angle_beta   90.00
_cell.angle_gamma   90.00
#
_symmetry.space_group_name_H-M   'P 1'
#
loop_
_entity.id
_entity.type
_entity.pdbx_description
1 polymer ?
#
loop_
_entity_poly.entity_id
_entity_poly.type
_entity_poly.pdbx_seq_one_letter_code
_entity_poly.pdbx_strand_id
1 'polypeptide(L)'
;MKQHATKVALAALLPLSLLAANPAAADDQTFTLDVLHTNDMHAKIANFGKVSGFINSVRDEAEHDLYLDAGDIFSGSPVVDLQEGEPMVTLLNAMNLDLMTIGNHEFDYGQDAFAARNAESDFPWIAANMDVVDESIAIEQPEPYEIYEFGDVSVGVLGITQNPPATRPSGYAGIEFMDYADTVEEYSYLRDEVDILIALNHIGMSADRELAEEFDIFDLIIGGHSHTALQEPEVVNGTPIVQTGGDARNVGHVTLELDKATGDVSVDGYLQPVADIDESLINEEVDALVQGYETATDELLSEVVGVTNTGLNRDARWEMDVSLGNFWTDAMRFDAETDIALTNNGGLRANIAAGDITAESIYTTEPFNNEITIIEMTGEALKDIFPHSFTRSADSFGNQIDLQTSGLEYIVYTDDEGGYEDVDLFVDGEPILPTGTYTIAINNFMYEGGDGYDFSDSTLVSELSGPVVGAMFSYIEYLMDAEGAVDYDATEGRIQVKNIDEREDETPIEPAPFPFADVDEESWAFVYIDALYQAGHINGTSATTFSPKAETTRGQFSALISRVLDLEFSGGDLPLDLTGELGAEVAALYEAGLVTGYEDGTFRQNDVISRQEMAVLAVRVYQYLTDDMPDTTVELAFDDANDISAFARDSFSAAVGLGIFEGDDRNMLDPRGVALREQSAKILYFLYTWTVQ
;
A
#
# COMPACT_ATOMS: atom_id res chain seq x y z
N MET A 1 -75.62 66.55 55.96
CA MET A 1 -75.06 65.67 57.01
C MET A 1 -75.69 64.28 56.79
N LYS A 2 -74.92 63.19 56.66
CA LYS A 2 -74.46 62.30 57.76
C LYS A 2 -75.61 61.90 58.70
N GLN A 3 -75.89 60.66 59.08
CA GLN A 3 -75.30 59.30 58.89
C GLN A 3 -76.47 58.27 59.05
N HIS A 4 -76.39 56.95 58.88
CA HIS A 4 -75.27 55.99 58.78
C HIS A 4 -75.65 54.80 57.85
N ALA A 5 -75.17 53.57 58.10
CA ALA A 5 -75.53 52.32 57.38
C ALA A 5 -75.42 51.08 58.31
N THR A 6 -76.08 49.95 57.98
CA THR A 6 -75.83 48.55 58.42
C THR A 6 -76.63 47.64 57.43
N LYS A 7 -76.04 46.82 56.54
CA LYS A 7 -75.56 45.40 56.70
C LYS A 7 -76.71 44.43 57.16
N VAL A 8 -76.99 43.24 56.60
CA VAL A 8 -76.18 42.20 55.89
C VAL A 8 -77.01 41.37 54.87
N ALA A 9 -76.35 40.93 53.78
CA ALA A 9 -76.54 39.78 52.86
C ALA A 9 -77.91 39.21 52.38
N LEU A 10 -77.95 38.92 51.08
CA LEU A 10 -78.26 37.57 50.54
C LEU A 10 -77.41 37.32 49.28
N ALA A 11 -76.98 36.08 49.03
CA ALA A 11 -76.15 35.71 47.88
C ALA A 11 -76.98 35.47 46.61
N ALA A 12 -76.39 35.72 45.43
CA ALA A 12 -76.97 35.38 44.13
C ALA A 12 -75.87 34.88 43.17
N LEU A 13 -76.20 33.83 42.40
CA LEU A 13 -75.35 33.28 41.34
C LEU A 13 -75.20 34.29 40.20
N LEU A 14 -74.06 34.23 39.50
CA LEU A 14 -73.88 34.75 38.14
C LEU A 14 -73.36 33.62 37.24
N PRO A 15 -73.78 33.57 35.96
CA PRO A 15 -73.59 32.40 35.12
C PRO A 15 -72.20 32.34 34.49
N LEU A 16 -71.75 31.11 34.26
CA LEU A 16 -70.59 30.78 33.43
C LEU A 16 -70.91 31.14 31.97
N SER A 17 -70.12 32.01 31.35
CA SER A 17 -70.17 32.28 29.92
C SER A 17 -68.96 31.64 29.24
N LEU A 18 -69.21 30.64 28.38
CA LEU A 18 -68.19 30.08 27.49
C LEU A 18 -67.70 31.20 26.57
N LEU A 19 -66.41 31.53 26.64
CA LEU A 19 -65.67 31.90 25.43
C LEU A 19 -65.25 30.59 24.78
N ALA A 20 -65.59 30.42 23.51
CA ALA A 20 -64.94 29.41 22.68
C ALA A 20 -63.50 29.88 22.44
N ALA A 21 -62.53 29.13 22.96
CA ALA A 21 -61.15 29.25 22.49
C ALA A 21 -61.08 28.71 21.06
N ASN A 22 -60.35 29.40 20.19
CA ASN A 22 -60.15 29.02 18.80
C ASN A 22 -59.07 27.93 18.73
N PRO A 23 -59.37 26.69 18.31
CA PRO A 23 -58.38 25.63 18.20
C PRO A 23 -57.81 25.61 16.77
N ALA A 24 -56.99 26.61 16.43
CA ALA A 24 -56.26 26.70 15.18
C ALA A 24 -55.22 27.84 15.25
N ALA A 25 -54.09 27.52 15.86
CA ALA A 25 -52.76 28.04 15.55
C ALA A 25 -51.87 26.83 15.85
N ALA A 26 -51.48 26.11 14.80
CA ALA A 26 -50.44 25.09 14.90
C ALA A 26 -49.08 25.81 14.99
N ASP A 27 -48.05 25.11 15.46
CA ASP A 27 -46.71 25.66 15.53
C ASP A 27 -46.20 26.00 14.12
N ASP A 28 -45.91 27.28 13.92
CA ASP A 28 -45.32 27.90 12.73
C ASP A 28 -43.99 28.56 13.17
N GLN A 29 -43.33 27.92 14.14
CA GLN A 29 -42.20 28.44 14.92
C GLN A 29 -41.00 27.49 14.85
N THR A 30 -41.22 26.21 14.58
CA THR A 30 -40.20 25.17 14.44
C THR A 30 -40.22 24.62 13.03
N PHE A 31 -39.05 24.23 12.54
CA PHE A 31 -38.87 23.44 11.32
C PHE A 31 -38.17 22.14 11.71
N THR A 32 -38.62 21.01 11.14
CA THR A 32 -38.06 19.68 11.43
C THR A 32 -37.63 19.05 10.12
N LEU A 33 -36.39 18.55 10.08
CA LEU A 33 -35.81 17.82 8.97
C LEU A 33 -35.24 16.50 9.48
N ASP A 34 -35.69 15.39 8.89
CA ASP A 34 -35.17 14.06 9.16
C ASP A 34 -34.10 13.71 8.10
N VAL A 35 -32.83 13.75 8.50
CA VAL A 35 -31.69 13.38 7.66
C VAL A 35 -31.35 11.91 7.91
N LEU A 36 -31.51 11.12 6.85
CA LEU A 36 -31.01 9.76 6.78
C LEU A 36 -29.63 9.79 6.14
N HIS A 37 -28.70 8.98 6.64
CA HIS A 37 -27.36 8.94 6.07
C HIS A 37 -26.69 7.58 6.10
N THR A 38 -25.75 7.41 5.18
CA THR A 38 -24.83 6.28 5.06
C THR A 38 -23.44 6.77 4.69
N ASN A 39 -22.44 5.90 4.82
CA ASN A 39 -21.05 6.13 4.47
C ASN A 39 -20.35 4.77 4.36
N ASP A 40 -19.23 4.70 3.64
CA ASP A 40 -18.35 3.52 3.59
C ASP A 40 -19.13 2.23 3.23
N MET A 41 -19.98 2.29 2.20
CA MET A 41 -20.82 1.15 1.80
C MET A 41 -20.02 -0.01 1.19
N HIS A 42 -18.82 0.25 0.63
CA HIS A 42 -17.87 -0.76 0.10
C HIS A 42 -18.55 -1.87 -0.72
N ALA A 43 -19.42 -1.46 -1.65
CA ALA A 43 -20.14 -2.35 -2.56
C ALA A 43 -21.03 -3.44 -1.90
N LYS A 44 -21.41 -3.30 -0.61
CA LYS A 44 -22.18 -4.31 0.14
C LYS A 44 -23.70 -4.28 -0.10
N ILE A 45 -24.09 -4.60 -1.34
CA ILE A 45 -25.48 -4.50 -1.82
C ILE A 45 -26.49 -5.46 -1.16
N ALA A 46 -26.04 -6.55 -0.52
CA ALA A 46 -26.88 -7.69 -0.13
C ALA A 46 -28.08 -7.37 0.79
N ASN A 47 -28.05 -6.25 1.53
CA ASN A 47 -29.16 -5.82 2.40
C ASN A 47 -29.88 -4.55 1.91
N PHE A 48 -29.65 -4.09 0.68
CA PHE A 48 -30.20 -2.82 0.21
C PHE A 48 -31.74 -2.80 0.16
N GLY A 49 -32.38 -3.95 -0.02
CA GLY A 49 -33.83 -4.11 0.17
C GLY A 49 -34.29 -3.68 1.57
N LYS A 50 -33.54 -4.00 2.63
CA LYS A 50 -33.81 -3.57 4.01
C LYS A 50 -33.47 -2.11 4.25
N VAL A 51 -32.30 -1.67 3.79
CA VAL A 51 -31.83 -0.27 3.90
C VAL A 51 -32.86 0.68 3.26
N SER A 52 -33.21 0.44 1.99
CA SER A 52 -34.24 1.18 1.26
C SER A 52 -35.61 1.11 1.93
N GLY A 53 -35.97 -0.06 2.46
CA GLY A 53 -37.21 -0.27 3.19
C GLY A 53 -37.35 0.61 4.44
N PHE A 54 -36.29 0.68 5.25
CA PHE A 54 -36.24 1.57 6.41
C PHE A 54 -36.24 3.05 5.98
N ILE A 55 -35.43 3.43 4.99
CA ILE A 55 -35.39 4.80 4.45
C ILE A 55 -36.78 5.27 4.03
N ASN A 56 -37.47 4.48 3.20
CA ASN A 56 -38.82 4.79 2.76
C ASN A 56 -39.82 4.87 3.92
N SER A 57 -39.65 4.06 4.98
CA SER A 57 -40.55 4.09 6.15
C SER A 57 -40.43 5.36 6.99
N VAL A 58 -39.24 5.98 7.03
CA VAL A 58 -39.05 7.30 7.67
C VAL A 58 -39.60 8.41 6.76
N ARG A 59 -39.25 8.38 5.46
CA ARG A 59 -39.73 9.35 4.46
C ARG A 59 -41.26 9.41 4.34
N ASP A 60 -41.95 8.27 4.50
CA ASP A 60 -43.42 8.21 4.51
C ASP A 60 -44.07 8.90 5.74
N GLU A 61 -43.32 9.12 6.83
CA GLU A 61 -43.78 9.75 8.08
C GLU A 61 -43.24 11.19 8.30
N ALA A 62 -42.10 11.54 7.70
CA ALA A 62 -41.43 12.84 7.81
C ALA A 62 -42.23 14.01 7.20
N GLU A 63 -42.00 15.24 7.70
CA GLU A 63 -42.52 16.47 7.06
C GLU A 63 -41.55 16.98 5.98
N HIS A 64 -40.25 16.87 6.26
CA HIS A 64 -39.13 17.15 5.37
C HIS A 64 -38.03 16.11 5.62
N ASP A 65 -37.43 15.59 4.56
CA ASP A 65 -36.38 14.57 4.63
C ASP A 65 -35.25 14.84 3.63
N LEU A 66 -34.08 14.27 3.92
CA LEU A 66 -32.97 14.08 2.98
C LEU A 66 -32.33 12.70 3.22
N TYR A 67 -31.89 12.02 2.17
CA TYR A 67 -30.99 10.87 2.24
C TYR A 67 -29.63 11.25 1.63
N LEU A 68 -28.58 11.25 2.45
CA LEU A 68 -27.24 11.71 2.12
C LEU A 68 -26.22 10.55 2.25
N ASP A 69 -25.24 10.46 1.36
CA ASP A 69 -24.14 9.50 1.48
C ASP A 69 -22.76 10.18 1.56
N ALA A 70 -21.94 9.78 2.53
CA ALA A 70 -20.65 10.40 2.82
C ALA A 70 -19.44 9.73 2.14
N GLY A 71 -19.62 9.00 1.03
CA GLY A 71 -18.51 8.50 0.19
C GLY A 71 -18.13 7.03 0.43
N ASP A 72 -17.26 6.51 -0.44
CA ASP A 72 -16.81 5.11 -0.53
C ASP A 72 -17.98 4.14 -0.73
N ILE A 73 -18.70 4.31 -1.84
CA ILE A 73 -19.74 3.36 -2.24
C ILE A 73 -19.18 2.19 -3.04
N PHE A 74 -18.03 2.36 -3.69
CA PHE A 74 -17.34 1.35 -4.49
C PHE A 74 -16.34 0.51 -3.68
N SER A 75 -15.71 -0.46 -4.37
CA SER A 75 -14.65 -1.36 -3.91
C SER A 75 -14.96 -2.23 -2.69
N GLY A 76 -15.16 -3.53 -2.92
CA GLY A 76 -15.23 -4.52 -1.84
C GLY A 76 -16.17 -5.68 -2.09
N SER A 77 -16.82 -5.78 -3.24
CA SER A 77 -17.69 -6.88 -3.61
C SER A 77 -17.55 -7.21 -5.09
N PRO A 78 -17.08 -8.41 -5.48
CA PRO A 78 -16.93 -8.77 -6.90
C PRO A 78 -18.21 -8.63 -7.75
N VAL A 79 -19.39 -8.64 -7.12
CA VAL A 79 -20.67 -8.39 -7.79
C VAL A 79 -20.73 -6.98 -8.40
N VAL A 80 -20.10 -6.00 -7.76
CA VAL A 80 -20.03 -4.59 -8.16
C VAL A 80 -18.71 -4.28 -8.87
N ASP A 81 -17.60 -4.79 -8.33
CA ASP A 81 -16.25 -4.39 -8.73
C ASP A 81 -15.92 -4.89 -10.15
N LEU A 82 -16.37 -6.11 -10.51
CA LEU A 82 -16.28 -6.65 -11.89
C LEU A 82 -17.19 -5.92 -12.89
N GLN A 83 -18.02 -4.97 -12.42
CA GLN A 83 -18.91 -4.13 -13.21
C GLN A 83 -18.62 -2.63 -13.00
N GLU A 84 -17.42 -2.30 -12.50
CA GLU A 84 -16.89 -0.92 -12.38
C GLU A 84 -17.86 0.02 -11.63
N GLY A 85 -18.58 -0.48 -10.63
CA GLY A 85 -19.49 0.32 -9.79
C GLY A 85 -20.93 0.47 -10.29
N GLU A 86 -21.28 0.02 -11.51
CA GLU A 86 -22.64 0.22 -12.08
C GLU A 86 -23.79 -0.26 -11.16
N PRO A 87 -23.70 -1.43 -10.50
CA PRO A 87 -24.80 -1.90 -9.66
C PRO A 87 -25.08 -0.99 -8.47
N MET A 88 -24.04 -0.33 -7.93
CA MET A 88 -24.19 0.60 -6.81
C MET A 88 -24.97 1.84 -7.23
N VAL A 89 -24.64 2.44 -8.39
CA VAL A 89 -25.38 3.60 -8.92
C VAL A 89 -26.83 3.24 -9.22
N THR A 90 -27.07 2.14 -9.92
CA THR A 90 -28.43 1.67 -10.24
C THR A 90 -29.28 1.41 -8.98
N LEU A 91 -28.68 0.87 -7.91
CA LEU A 91 -29.38 0.66 -6.64
C LEU A 91 -29.62 1.96 -5.87
N LEU A 92 -28.65 2.88 -5.80
CA LEU A 92 -28.80 4.16 -5.11
C LEU A 92 -29.82 5.08 -5.80
N ASN A 93 -29.89 5.05 -7.13
CA ASN A 93 -30.98 5.68 -7.90
C ASN A 93 -32.35 5.11 -7.49
N ALA A 94 -32.47 3.76 -7.42
CA ALA A 94 -33.72 3.10 -7.00
C ALA A 94 -34.07 3.36 -5.50
N MET A 95 -33.08 3.72 -4.69
CA MET A 95 -33.24 4.15 -3.30
C MET A 95 -33.60 5.64 -3.17
N ASN A 96 -33.51 6.41 -4.26
CA ASN A 96 -33.68 7.87 -4.30
C ASN A 96 -32.72 8.55 -3.30
N LEU A 97 -31.41 8.32 -3.46
CA LEU A 97 -30.40 9.15 -2.80
C LEU A 97 -30.56 10.61 -3.26
N ASP A 98 -30.43 11.58 -2.35
CA ASP A 98 -30.60 13.01 -2.70
C ASP A 98 -29.27 13.70 -3.04
N LEU A 99 -28.17 13.25 -2.44
CA LEU A 99 -26.83 13.85 -2.56
C LEU A 99 -25.75 12.89 -2.07
N MET A 100 -24.56 12.98 -2.65
CA MET A 100 -23.38 12.24 -2.23
C MET A 100 -22.13 13.14 -2.24
N THR A 101 -21.24 12.98 -1.25
CA THR A 101 -19.87 13.52 -1.35
C THR A 101 -18.94 12.47 -1.98
N ILE A 102 -17.89 12.90 -2.68
CA ILE A 102 -16.92 11.98 -3.30
C ILE A 102 -15.96 11.45 -2.21
N GLY A 103 -15.82 10.13 -2.11
CA GLY A 103 -14.80 9.44 -1.31
C GLY A 103 -13.55 9.06 -2.11
N ASN A 104 -12.70 8.20 -1.56
CA ASN A 104 -11.45 7.76 -2.21
C ASN A 104 -11.67 6.59 -3.18
N HIS A 105 -12.50 5.62 -2.85
CA HIS A 105 -12.72 4.43 -3.69
C HIS A 105 -13.52 4.71 -4.97
N GLU A 106 -14.14 5.89 -5.05
CA GLU A 106 -14.76 6.42 -6.25
C GLU A 106 -13.81 6.45 -7.47
N PHE A 107 -12.51 6.61 -7.25
CA PHE A 107 -11.49 6.67 -8.31
C PHE A 107 -10.85 5.32 -8.65
N ASP A 108 -11.15 4.23 -7.91
CA ASP A 108 -10.42 2.96 -8.03
C ASP A 108 -10.53 2.34 -9.44
N TYR A 109 -11.72 2.42 -10.05
CA TYR A 109 -11.96 1.92 -11.42
C TYR A 109 -11.46 2.88 -12.53
N GLY A 110 -10.85 4.01 -12.15
CA GLY A 110 -10.32 5.02 -13.05
C GLY A 110 -11.36 6.02 -13.56
N GLN A 111 -10.85 7.05 -14.23
CA GLN A 111 -11.60 8.27 -14.56
C GLN A 111 -12.77 8.06 -15.53
N ASP A 112 -12.62 7.18 -16.52
CA ASP A 112 -13.68 6.85 -17.47
C ASP A 112 -14.85 6.13 -16.76
N ALA A 113 -14.55 5.26 -15.80
CA ALA A 113 -15.56 4.59 -14.99
C ALA A 113 -16.27 5.59 -14.07
N PHE A 114 -15.54 6.40 -13.29
CA PHE A 114 -16.15 7.45 -12.44
C PHE A 114 -17.06 8.38 -13.25
N ALA A 115 -16.59 8.87 -14.41
CA ALA A 115 -17.38 9.74 -15.28
C ALA A 115 -18.65 9.06 -15.82
N ALA A 116 -18.58 7.76 -16.13
CA ALA A 116 -19.76 6.98 -16.51
C ALA A 116 -20.74 6.81 -15.34
N ARG A 117 -20.25 6.50 -14.13
CA ARG A 117 -21.06 6.37 -12.91
C ARG A 117 -21.77 7.67 -12.55
N ASN A 118 -21.05 8.80 -12.55
CA ASN A 118 -21.62 10.13 -12.34
C ASN A 118 -22.71 10.47 -13.39
N ALA A 119 -22.49 10.13 -14.66
CA ALA A 119 -23.48 10.32 -15.72
C ALA A 119 -24.69 9.37 -15.68
N GLU A 120 -24.60 8.29 -14.90
CA GLU A 120 -25.67 7.30 -14.66
C GLU A 120 -26.47 7.59 -13.39
N SER A 121 -25.96 8.43 -12.47
CA SER A 121 -26.66 8.85 -11.25
C SER A 121 -27.84 9.77 -11.53
N ASP A 122 -28.96 9.51 -10.84
CA ASP A 122 -30.09 10.44 -10.72
C ASP A 122 -29.86 11.47 -9.57
N PHE A 123 -28.74 11.35 -8.84
CA PHE A 123 -28.31 12.20 -7.73
C PHE A 123 -26.99 12.94 -8.03
N PRO A 124 -26.79 14.17 -7.51
CA PRO A 124 -25.54 14.90 -7.64
C PRO A 124 -24.41 14.36 -6.73
N TRP A 125 -23.18 14.51 -7.22
CA TRP A 125 -21.94 14.25 -6.49
C TRP A 125 -21.25 15.60 -6.22
N ILE A 126 -20.84 15.86 -4.98
CA ILE A 126 -20.20 17.12 -4.58
C ILE A 126 -18.83 16.92 -3.94
N ALA A 127 -17.94 17.91 -4.12
CA ALA A 127 -16.65 18.01 -3.44
C ALA A 127 -16.11 19.44 -3.57
N ALA A 128 -16.08 20.18 -2.46
CA ALA A 128 -15.66 21.59 -2.43
C ALA A 128 -14.15 21.79 -2.51
N ASN A 129 -13.38 20.77 -2.11
CA ASN A 129 -11.91 20.78 -2.13
C ASN A 129 -11.33 20.00 -3.32
N MET A 130 -12.05 19.87 -4.44
CA MET A 130 -11.62 19.16 -5.64
C MET A 130 -11.67 20.07 -6.86
N ASP A 131 -10.53 20.32 -7.50
CA ASP A 131 -10.40 21.12 -8.73
C ASP A 131 -9.95 20.24 -9.91
N VAL A 132 -10.76 20.17 -10.98
CA VAL A 132 -10.40 19.51 -12.25
C VAL A 132 -9.51 20.45 -13.06
N VAL A 133 -8.19 20.29 -12.94
CA VAL A 133 -7.19 21.19 -13.56
C VAL A 133 -6.81 20.81 -15.01
N ASP A 134 -7.06 19.57 -15.43
CA ASP A 134 -6.95 19.13 -16.82
C ASP A 134 -8.33 18.92 -17.46
N GLU A 135 -8.83 19.94 -18.18
CA GLU A 135 -10.10 19.91 -18.94
C GLU A 135 -10.18 18.80 -20.03
N SER A 136 -9.14 17.97 -20.22
CA SER A 136 -9.14 16.86 -21.18
C SER A 136 -9.50 15.49 -20.59
N ILE A 137 -9.60 15.35 -19.26
CA ILE A 137 -10.08 14.12 -18.60
C ILE A 137 -11.60 13.97 -18.72
N ALA A 138 -12.12 12.78 -18.42
CA ALA A 138 -13.55 12.47 -18.53
C ALA A 138 -14.41 13.04 -17.38
N ILE A 139 -13.78 13.33 -16.23
CA ILE A 139 -14.43 13.80 -15.01
C ILE A 139 -14.81 15.28 -15.16
N GLU A 140 -16.08 15.60 -14.95
CA GLU A 140 -16.56 16.99 -14.88
C GLU A 140 -16.30 17.56 -13.48
N GLN A 141 -16.08 18.88 -13.40
CA GLN A 141 -15.92 19.59 -12.13
C GLN A 141 -17.17 19.40 -11.24
N PRO A 142 -17.07 18.81 -10.04
CA PRO A 142 -18.19 18.74 -9.12
C PRO A 142 -18.58 20.12 -8.59
N GLU A 143 -19.85 20.29 -8.24
CA GLU A 143 -20.27 21.45 -7.46
C GLU A 143 -19.76 21.30 -6.02
N PRO A 144 -19.41 22.40 -5.32
CA PRO A 144 -18.88 22.33 -3.96
C PRO A 144 -19.95 21.99 -2.91
N TYR A 145 -21.20 22.41 -3.16
CA TYR A 145 -22.33 22.27 -2.24
C TYR A 145 -23.66 22.27 -3.00
N GLU A 146 -24.72 21.76 -2.37
CA GLU A 146 -26.11 21.92 -2.82
C GLU A 146 -26.93 22.67 -1.75
N ILE A 147 -27.95 23.44 -2.17
CA ILE A 147 -28.87 24.14 -1.25
C ILE A 147 -30.31 23.71 -1.51
N TYR A 148 -30.91 23.06 -0.52
CA TYR A 148 -32.31 22.63 -0.53
C TYR A 148 -33.23 23.70 0.07
N GLU A 149 -34.35 23.96 -0.61
CA GLU A 149 -35.29 25.04 -0.29
C GLU A 149 -36.62 24.47 0.21
N PHE A 150 -36.75 24.32 1.53
CA PHE A 150 -37.97 23.84 2.19
C PHE A 150 -38.92 24.99 2.53
N GLY A 151 -39.39 25.67 1.49
CA GLY A 151 -40.43 26.70 1.56
C GLY A 151 -39.93 28.08 1.98
N ASP A 152 -39.59 28.24 3.25
CA ASP A 152 -38.97 29.46 3.81
C ASP A 152 -37.73 29.17 4.68
N VAL A 153 -37.26 27.92 4.67
CA VAL A 153 -36.04 27.44 5.32
C VAL A 153 -35.11 26.86 4.25
N SER A 154 -33.84 27.24 4.32
CA SER A 154 -32.77 26.83 3.41
C SER A 154 -31.76 25.93 4.12
N VAL A 155 -31.38 24.83 3.47
CA VAL A 155 -30.46 23.82 4.02
C VAL A 155 -29.30 23.65 3.03
N GLY A 156 -28.11 24.11 3.42
CA GLY A 156 -26.89 23.93 2.64
C GLY A 156 -26.16 22.66 3.06
N VAL A 157 -25.63 21.90 2.08
CA VAL A 157 -24.79 20.74 2.32
C VAL A 157 -23.47 20.90 1.56
N LEU A 158 -22.36 21.06 2.29
CA LEU A 158 -21.01 21.25 1.76
C LEU A 158 -20.28 19.89 1.73
N GLY A 159 -19.71 19.53 0.58
CA GLY A 159 -19.00 18.25 0.40
C GLY A 159 -17.49 18.41 0.58
N ILE A 160 -16.83 17.50 1.29
CA ILE A 160 -15.36 17.50 1.42
C ILE A 160 -14.82 16.08 1.22
N THR A 161 -13.78 15.92 0.40
CA THR A 161 -13.08 14.66 0.11
C THR A 161 -11.71 14.64 0.81
N GLN A 162 -11.17 13.46 1.12
CA GLN A 162 -9.82 13.31 1.65
C GLN A 162 -8.76 13.93 0.72
N ASN A 163 -7.73 14.57 1.29
CA ASN A 163 -6.61 15.13 0.54
C ASN A 163 -5.25 14.55 0.98
N PRO A 164 -4.49 13.89 0.09
CA PRO A 164 -4.95 13.31 -1.17
C PRO A 164 -5.89 12.12 -0.90
N PRO A 165 -6.79 11.74 -1.83
CA PRO A 165 -7.61 10.55 -1.66
C PRO A 165 -6.76 9.28 -1.56
N ALA A 166 -7.09 8.37 -0.63
CA ALA A 166 -6.43 7.07 -0.44
C ALA A 166 -6.73 6.06 -1.56
N THR A 167 -6.40 6.41 -2.80
CA THR A 167 -6.55 5.61 -4.03
C THR A 167 -5.30 5.79 -4.90
N ARG A 168 -5.27 5.16 -6.07
CA ARG A 168 -4.13 5.22 -7.01
C ARG A 168 -3.96 6.64 -7.56
N PRO A 169 -2.77 7.26 -7.50
CA PRO A 169 -2.52 8.58 -8.09
C PRO A 169 -2.85 8.69 -9.59
N SER A 170 -2.73 7.60 -10.37
CA SER A 170 -3.23 7.57 -11.75
C SER A 170 -4.75 7.72 -11.88
N GLY A 171 -5.53 7.31 -10.87
CA GLY A 171 -6.98 7.39 -10.82
C GLY A 171 -7.52 8.83 -10.75
N TYR A 172 -6.75 9.76 -10.17
CA TYR A 172 -7.10 11.19 -10.08
C TYR A 172 -6.11 12.12 -10.79
N ALA A 173 -5.25 11.61 -11.68
CA ALA A 173 -4.30 12.43 -12.43
C ALA A 173 -5.00 13.52 -13.26
N GLY A 174 -4.63 14.79 -13.04
CA GLY A 174 -5.31 15.95 -13.64
C GLY A 174 -6.38 16.60 -12.74
N ILE A 175 -6.49 16.14 -11.49
CA ILE A 175 -7.31 16.73 -10.43
C ILE A 175 -6.37 17.18 -9.30
N GLU A 176 -6.61 18.36 -8.73
CA GLU A 176 -5.95 18.86 -7.52
C GLU A 176 -6.93 18.81 -6.35
N PHE A 177 -6.46 18.44 -5.16
CA PHE A 177 -7.25 18.44 -3.93
C PHE A 177 -6.72 19.49 -2.95
N MET A 178 -7.62 20.30 -2.40
CA MET A 178 -7.31 21.38 -1.46
C MET A 178 -7.39 20.88 -0.01
N ASP A 179 -6.68 21.56 0.89
CA ASP A 179 -6.75 21.28 2.33
C ASP A 179 -8.18 21.51 2.84
N TYR A 180 -8.65 20.65 3.75
CA TYR A 180 -10.04 20.68 4.21
C TYR A 180 -10.35 21.92 5.07
N ALA A 181 -9.40 22.40 5.88
CA ALA A 181 -9.59 23.58 6.73
C ALA A 181 -9.52 24.87 5.91
N ASP A 182 -8.55 24.98 5.00
CA ASP A 182 -8.49 26.11 4.04
C ASP A 182 -9.79 26.18 3.20
N THR A 183 -10.32 25.03 2.78
CA THR A 183 -11.59 24.96 2.03
C THR A 183 -12.78 25.41 2.88
N VAL A 184 -12.87 24.96 4.14
CA VAL A 184 -13.94 25.42 5.05
C VAL A 184 -13.84 26.92 5.35
N GLU A 185 -12.64 27.50 5.45
CA GLU A 185 -12.49 28.96 5.57
C GLU A 185 -13.02 29.68 4.31
N GLU A 186 -12.73 29.17 3.09
CA GLU A 186 -13.23 29.74 1.84
C GLU A 186 -14.76 29.71 1.75
N TYR A 187 -15.40 28.57 2.06
CA TYR A 187 -16.85 28.41 1.99
C TYR A 187 -17.60 28.86 3.26
N SER A 188 -16.92 29.42 4.26
CA SER A 188 -17.53 29.87 5.53
C SER A 188 -18.66 30.90 5.38
N TYR A 189 -18.74 31.60 4.23
CA TYR A 189 -19.82 32.53 3.93
C TYR A 189 -21.20 31.85 3.84
N LEU A 190 -21.27 30.54 3.56
CA LEU A 190 -22.53 29.79 3.46
C LEU A 190 -23.35 29.88 4.74
N ARG A 191 -22.70 30.01 5.90
CA ARG A 191 -23.36 30.18 7.21
C ARG A 191 -24.30 31.41 7.27
N ASP A 192 -23.99 32.46 6.52
CA ASP A 192 -24.82 33.67 6.40
C ASP A 192 -25.86 33.57 5.26
N GLU A 193 -25.77 32.55 4.41
CA GLU A 193 -26.67 32.32 3.25
C GLU A 193 -27.74 31.26 3.51
N VAL A 194 -27.52 30.30 4.43
CA VAL A 194 -28.47 29.22 4.78
C VAL A 194 -28.90 29.20 6.26
N ASP A 195 -30.10 28.69 6.52
CA ASP A 195 -30.65 28.54 7.88
C ASP A 195 -30.03 27.32 8.60
N ILE A 196 -29.75 26.23 7.87
CA ILE A 196 -29.06 25.03 8.37
C ILE A 196 -27.88 24.73 7.45
N LEU A 197 -26.68 24.50 8.02
CA LEU A 197 -25.48 24.13 7.27
C LEU A 197 -24.93 22.77 7.74
N ILE A 198 -24.88 21.81 6.82
CA ILE A 198 -24.38 20.45 7.03
C ILE A 198 -23.04 20.28 6.30
N ALA A 199 -22.05 19.66 6.94
CA ALA A 199 -20.88 19.13 6.25
C ALA A 199 -21.10 17.64 5.92
N LEU A 200 -20.83 17.24 4.68
CA LEU A 200 -20.89 15.86 4.19
C LEU A 200 -19.47 15.46 3.78
N ASN A 201 -18.76 14.80 4.68
CA ASN A 201 -17.31 14.69 4.66
C ASN A 201 -16.83 13.26 4.47
N HIS A 202 -15.82 13.09 3.64
CA HIS A 202 -15.04 11.86 3.50
C HIS A 202 -13.58 12.09 3.90
N ILE A 203 -13.36 12.63 5.11
CA ILE A 203 -12.01 12.99 5.62
C ILE A 203 -11.58 12.18 6.85
N GLY A 204 -12.50 11.44 7.46
CA GLY A 204 -12.27 10.61 8.64
C GLY A 204 -12.47 11.35 9.97
N MET A 205 -12.94 10.58 10.95
CA MET A 205 -13.37 11.07 12.27
C MET A 205 -12.36 11.97 13.00
N SER A 206 -11.04 11.80 12.80
CA SER A 206 -10.04 12.69 13.41
C SER A 206 -10.12 14.11 12.81
N ALA A 207 -10.14 14.22 11.49
CA ALA A 207 -10.26 15.51 10.80
C ALA A 207 -11.67 16.13 10.95
N ASP A 208 -12.73 15.31 11.04
CA ASP A 208 -14.09 15.80 11.39
C ASP A 208 -14.14 16.44 12.77
N ARG A 209 -13.41 15.89 13.76
CA ARG A 209 -13.26 16.51 15.10
C ARG A 209 -12.47 17.81 15.02
N GLU A 210 -11.37 17.85 14.26
CA GLU A 210 -10.53 19.04 14.11
C GLU A 210 -11.31 20.19 13.45
N LEU A 211 -12.07 19.91 12.39
CA LEU A 211 -12.99 20.88 11.78
C LEU A 211 -14.04 21.41 12.79
N ALA A 212 -14.62 20.55 13.62
CA ALA A 212 -15.58 20.97 14.65
C ALA A 212 -14.93 21.79 15.78
N GLU A 213 -13.67 21.54 16.13
CA GLU A 213 -12.93 22.35 17.10
C GLU A 213 -12.56 23.74 16.54
N GLU A 214 -12.23 23.84 15.25
CA GLU A 214 -11.80 25.09 14.63
C GLU A 214 -12.95 25.98 14.12
N PHE A 215 -14.02 25.40 13.56
CA PHE A 215 -15.10 26.14 12.88
C PHE A 215 -16.46 25.97 13.57
N ASP A 216 -17.08 27.08 14.00
CA ASP A 216 -18.40 27.12 14.65
C ASP A 216 -19.57 27.34 13.68
N ILE A 217 -19.41 26.95 12.40
CA ILE A 217 -20.39 27.22 11.34
C ILE A 217 -21.38 26.08 11.07
N PHE A 218 -21.01 24.83 11.33
CA PHE A 218 -21.83 23.66 10.98
C PHE A 218 -22.84 23.32 12.09
N ASP A 219 -24.08 23.03 11.69
CA ASP A 219 -25.12 22.50 12.59
C ASP A 219 -25.04 20.97 12.72
N LEU A 220 -24.40 20.29 11.75
CA LEU A 220 -24.18 18.85 11.70
C LEU A 220 -22.98 18.53 10.81
N ILE A 221 -22.16 17.57 11.21
CA ILE A 221 -21.14 16.92 10.36
C ILE A 221 -21.49 15.45 10.17
N ILE A 222 -21.56 15.00 8.93
CA ILE A 222 -21.80 13.62 8.53
C ILE A 222 -20.52 13.10 7.88
N GLY A 223 -19.83 12.17 8.56
CA GLY A 223 -18.50 11.70 8.15
C GLY A 223 -18.49 10.36 7.40
N GLY A 224 -17.31 10.01 6.86
CA GLY A 224 -16.96 8.74 6.22
C GLY A 224 -15.50 8.37 6.48
N HIS A 225 -14.90 7.53 5.63
CA HIS A 225 -13.49 7.11 5.57
C HIS A 225 -12.98 6.27 6.76
N SER A 226 -13.28 6.68 8.01
CA SER A 226 -12.74 6.04 9.22
C SER A 226 -13.49 4.76 9.64
N HIS A 227 -14.63 4.48 9.01
CA HIS A 227 -15.59 3.43 9.40
C HIS A 227 -16.02 3.49 10.89
N THR A 228 -16.01 4.67 11.51
CA THR A 228 -16.43 4.81 12.91
C THR A 228 -17.95 4.65 13.01
N ALA A 229 -18.43 3.89 14.00
CA ALA A 229 -19.86 3.68 14.24
C ALA A 229 -20.32 4.42 15.51
N LEU A 230 -20.88 5.62 15.34
CA LEU A 230 -21.35 6.46 16.43
C LEU A 230 -22.82 6.16 16.75
N GLN A 231 -23.07 5.44 17.85
CA GLN A 231 -24.44 5.01 18.23
C GLN A 231 -25.40 6.17 18.53
N GLU A 232 -24.85 7.30 18.95
CA GLU A 232 -25.50 8.58 19.24
C GLU A 232 -24.49 9.69 18.85
N PRO A 233 -24.92 10.90 18.43
CA PRO A 233 -24.02 11.94 17.89
C PRO A 233 -22.90 12.35 18.86
N GLU A 234 -21.67 12.45 18.38
CA GLU A 234 -20.53 12.97 19.17
C GLU A 234 -20.48 14.49 19.05
N VAL A 235 -20.65 15.21 20.17
CA VAL A 235 -20.67 16.69 20.16
C VAL A 235 -19.29 17.25 20.48
N VAL A 236 -18.69 17.94 19.50
CA VAL A 236 -17.39 18.62 19.60
C VAL A 236 -17.60 20.11 19.42
N ASN A 237 -17.12 20.92 20.38
CA ASN A 237 -17.31 22.38 20.45
C ASN A 237 -18.77 22.92 20.41
N GLY A 238 -19.76 22.05 20.25
CA GLY A 238 -21.18 22.39 20.04
C GLY A 238 -21.77 21.74 18.78
N THR A 239 -20.93 21.41 17.80
CA THR A 239 -21.28 20.73 16.56
C THR A 239 -21.39 19.21 16.78
N PRO A 240 -22.53 18.58 16.44
CA PRO A 240 -22.69 17.13 16.41
C PRO A 240 -22.01 16.51 15.19
N ILE A 241 -21.33 15.38 15.40
CA ILE A 241 -20.72 14.54 14.37
C ILE A 241 -21.42 13.17 14.37
N VAL A 242 -21.76 12.65 13.19
CA VAL A 242 -22.41 11.34 13.00
C VAL A 242 -21.73 10.49 11.94
N GLN A 243 -21.70 9.18 12.16
CA GLN A 243 -21.02 8.23 11.28
C GLN A 243 -21.55 6.79 11.51
N THR A 244 -21.77 6.01 10.44
CA THR A 244 -22.57 4.77 10.47
C THR A 244 -21.78 3.46 10.63
N GLY A 245 -20.46 3.52 10.70
CA GLY A 245 -19.60 2.37 10.48
C GLY A 245 -19.29 2.24 9.00
N GLY A 246 -19.57 1.08 8.41
CA GLY A 246 -19.47 0.82 6.97
C GLY A 246 -20.15 -0.50 6.60
N ASP A 247 -19.88 -1.01 5.40
CA ASP A 247 -20.47 -2.24 4.82
C ASP A 247 -22.01 -2.21 4.76
N ALA A 248 -22.62 -1.02 4.72
CA ALA A 248 -24.08 -0.81 4.84
C ALA A 248 -24.73 -1.58 6.02
N ARG A 249 -24.01 -1.73 7.15
CA ARG A 249 -24.47 -2.48 8.33
C ARG A 249 -25.46 -1.69 9.20
N ASN A 250 -25.43 -0.38 9.11
CA ASN A 250 -26.34 0.54 9.79
C ASN A 250 -26.85 1.59 8.81
N VAL A 251 -27.98 2.21 9.13
CA VAL A 251 -28.44 3.47 8.54
C VAL A 251 -28.47 4.49 9.66
N GLY A 252 -27.87 5.66 9.45
CA GLY A 252 -27.97 6.77 10.38
C GLY A 252 -29.28 7.51 10.19
N HIS A 253 -29.90 7.94 11.28
CA HIS A 253 -31.08 8.79 11.28
C HIS A 253 -30.89 9.92 12.29
N VAL A 254 -31.00 11.16 11.82
CA VAL A 254 -30.78 12.38 12.58
C VAL A 254 -31.94 13.33 12.34
N THR A 255 -32.61 13.77 13.40
CA THR A 255 -33.65 14.79 13.33
C THR A 255 -33.05 16.14 13.73
N LEU A 256 -33.12 17.13 12.84
CA LEU A 256 -32.75 18.51 13.10
C LEU A 256 -34.03 19.33 13.35
N GLU A 257 -34.13 19.96 14.52
CA GLU A 257 -35.19 20.92 14.85
C GLU A 257 -34.62 22.35 14.90
N LEU A 258 -35.05 23.22 13.98
CA LEU A 258 -34.70 24.65 13.91
C LEU A 258 -35.79 25.50 14.57
N ASP A 259 -35.45 26.30 15.59
CA ASP A 259 -36.32 27.37 16.11
C ASP A 259 -36.21 28.60 15.20
N LYS A 260 -37.24 28.85 14.38
CA LYS A 260 -37.30 29.97 13.41
C LYS A 260 -37.28 31.36 14.07
N ALA A 261 -37.38 31.46 15.40
CA ALA A 261 -37.35 32.73 16.13
C ALA A 261 -35.98 33.03 16.76
N THR A 262 -35.14 32.03 17.02
CA THR A 262 -33.76 32.23 17.51
C THR A 262 -32.69 31.93 16.47
N GLY A 263 -32.95 31.01 15.53
CA GLY A 263 -31.95 30.43 14.65
C GLY A 263 -31.16 29.28 15.28
N ASP A 264 -31.55 28.83 16.48
CA ASP A 264 -30.89 27.68 17.13
C ASP A 264 -31.37 26.38 16.48
N VAL A 265 -30.43 25.51 16.09
CA VAL A 265 -30.69 24.14 15.63
C VAL A 265 -30.38 23.17 16.77
N SER A 266 -31.28 22.24 17.05
CA SER A 266 -31.02 21.09 17.93
C SER A 266 -31.07 19.79 17.15
N VAL A 267 -30.16 18.88 17.48
CA VAL A 267 -29.93 17.63 16.76
C VAL A 267 -30.07 16.46 17.73
N ASP A 268 -30.89 15.48 17.37
CA ASP A 268 -31.01 14.16 18.02
C ASP A 268 -30.82 13.08 16.95
N GLY A 269 -30.24 11.93 17.29
CA GLY A 269 -29.97 10.91 16.27
C GLY A 269 -29.53 9.57 16.82
N TYR A 270 -29.62 8.54 15.98
CA TYR A 270 -29.27 7.16 16.30
C TYR A 270 -28.87 6.37 15.04
N LEU A 271 -28.17 5.25 15.24
CA LEU A 271 -27.97 4.24 14.20
C LEU A 271 -29.06 3.18 14.26
N GLN A 272 -29.68 2.88 13.12
CA GLN A 272 -30.53 1.72 12.91
C GLN A 272 -29.67 0.55 12.38
N PRO A 273 -29.43 -0.51 13.16
CA PRO A 273 -28.75 -1.70 12.65
C PRO A 273 -29.61 -2.38 11.59
N VAL A 274 -29.03 -2.67 10.43
CA VAL A 274 -29.77 -3.26 9.29
C VAL A 274 -30.22 -4.70 9.59
N ALA A 275 -29.50 -5.40 10.45
CA ALA A 275 -29.88 -6.71 10.97
C ALA A 275 -31.16 -6.69 11.83
N ASP A 276 -31.52 -5.54 12.42
CA ASP A 276 -32.70 -5.38 13.29
C ASP A 276 -33.92 -4.78 12.55
N ILE A 277 -33.79 -4.44 11.26
CA ILE A 277 -34.90 -3.97 10.42
C ILE A 277 -35.91 -5.13 10.21
N ASP A 278 -37.19 -4.85 10.44
CA ASP A 278 -38.27 -5.82 10.24
C ASP A 278 -38.39 -6.20 8.76
N GLU A 279 -38.38 -7.51 8.46
CA GLU A 279 -38.50 -8.07 7.11
C GLU A 279 -39.72 -7.55 6.33
N SER A 280 -40.77 -7.07 7.03
CA SER A 280 -41.96 -6.49 6.40
C SER A 280 -41.78 -5.07 5.86
N LEU A 281 -40.64 -4.42 6.13
CA LEU A 281 -40.26 -3.14 5.55
C LEU A 281 -39.50 -3.28 4.23
N ILE A 282 -39.01 -4.48 3.85
CA ILE A 282 -38.17 -4.68 2.67
C ILE A 282 -38.78 -4.04 1.41
N ASN A 283 -37.97 -3.22 0.73
CA ASN A 283 -38.27 -2.73 -0.60
C ASN A 283 -38.00 -3.85 -1.62
N GLU A 284 -39.07 -4.59 -1.95
CA GLU A 284 -39.06 -5.71 -2.91
C GLU A 284 -38.57 -5.34 -4.32
N GLU A 285 -38.58 -4.06 -4.72
CA GLU A 285 -38.03 -3.61 -6.01
C GLU A 285 -36.50 -3.56 -5.98
N VAL A 286 -35.93 -2.94 -4.94
CA VAL A 286 -34.48 -2.88 -4.72
C VAL A 286 -33.92 -4.28 -4.42
N ASP A 287 -34.61 -5.08 -3.60
CA ASP A 287 -34.22 -6.45 -3.29
C ASP A 287 -34.17 -7.35 -4.55
N ALA A 288 -35.11 -7.16 -5.48
CA ALA A 288 -35.10 -7.87 -6.76
C ALA A 288 -33.97 -7.43 -7.71
N LEU A 289 -33.49 -6.18 -7.62
CA LEU A 289 -32.29 -5.73 -8.33
C LEU A 289 -31.02 -6.38 -7.76
N VAL A 290 -30.86 -6.37 -6.43
CA VAL A 290 -29.75 -7.05 -5.72
C VAL A 290 -29.65 -8.53 -6.12
N GLN A 291 -30.74 -9.28 -5.98
CA GLN A 291 -30.80 -10.70 -6.39
C GLN A 291 -30.47 -10.89 -7.88
N GLY A 292 -30.82 -9.93 -8.73
CA GLY A 292 -30.52 -9.94 -10.17
C GLY A 292 -29.03 -9.87 -10.45
N TYR A 293 -28.31 -8.98 -9.78
CA TYR A 293 -26.86 -8.85 -9.89
C TYR A 293 -26.12 -10.06 -9.30
N GLU A 294 -26.46 -10.48 -8.08
CA GLU A 294 -25.86 -11.67 -7.45
C GLU A 294 -26.01 -12.93 -8.34
N THR A 295 -27.20 -13.15 -8.90
CA THR A 295 -27.48 -14.28 -9.80
C THR A 295 -26.70 -14.18 -11.12
N ALA A 296 -26.38 -12.98 -11.60
CA ALA A 296 -25.64 -12.79 -12.85
C ALA A 296 -24.15 -13.16 -12.69
N THR A 297 -23.59 -12.99 -11.48
CA THR A 297 -22.19 -13.28 -11.18
C THR A 297 -21.94 -14.68 -10.57
N ASP A 298 -22.98 -15.35 -10.04
CA ASP A 298 -22.89 -16.66 -9.37
C ASP A 298 -22.09 -17.73 -10.15
N GLU A 299 -22.29 -17.88 -11.48
CA GLU A 299 -21.57 -18.91 -12.27
C GLU A 299 -20.04 -18.71 -12.27
N LEU A 300 -19.57 -17.46 -12.19
CA LEU A 300 -18.15 -17.12 -12.08
C LEU A 300 -17.66 -17.21 -10.62
N LEU A 301 -18.40 -16.60 -9.70
CA LEU A 301 -17.96 -16.39 -8.33
C LEU A 301 -18.00 -17.67 -7.49
N SER A 302 -18.96 -18.58 -7.75
CA SER A 302 -19.06 -19.89 -7.11
C SER A 302 -18.07 -20.94 -7.65
N GLU A 303 -17.17 -20.60 -8.58
CA GLU A 303 -16.11 -21.51 -9.02
C GLU A 303 -15.13 -21.80 -7.87
N VAL A 304 -14.97 -23.08 -7.51
CA VAL A 304 -13.98 -23.52 -6.51
C VAL A 304 -12.62 -23.66 -7.18
N VAL A 305 -11.68 -22.81 -6.78
CA VAL A 305 -10.31 -22.74 -7.33
C VAL A 305 -9.30 -23.49 -6.45
N GLY A 306 -9.59 -23.70 -5.17
CA GLY A 306 -8.72 -24.44 -4.24
C GLY A 306 -9.43 -24.86 -2.96
N VAL A 307 -8.66 -25.28 -1.96
CA VAL A 307 -9.15 -25.61 -0.61
C VAL A 307 -8.13 -25.19 0.43
N THR A 308 -8.57 -24.69 1.59
CA THR A 308 -7.72 -24.42 2.75
C THR A 308 -8.31 -25.11 3.99
N ASN A 309 -7.52 -25.87 4.73
CA ASN A 309 -7.91 -26.54 5.96
C ASN A 309 -7.78 -25.62 7.18
N THR A 310 -6.88 -24.62 7.12
CA THR A 310 -6.64 -23.64 8.19
C THR A 310 -7.50 -22.39 8.04
N GLY A 311 -7.77 -21.97 6.80
CA GLY A 311 -8.21 -20.61 6.48
C GLY A 311 -7.03 -19.64 6.41
N LEU A 312 -7.26 -18.51 5.72
CA LEU A 312 -6.30 -17.41 5.56
C LEU A 312 -6.87 -16.15 6.22
N ASN A 313 -6.10 -15.54 7.12
CA ASN A 313 -6.58 -14.52 8.05
C ASN A 313 -5.73 -13.24 7.98
N ARG A 314 -6.36 -12.07 8.23
CA ARG A 314 -5.78 -10.72 8.17
C ARG A 314 -5.79 -9.98 9.52
N ASP A 315 -6.31 -10.59 10.59
CA ASP A 315 -6.79 -9.85 11.76
C ASP A 315 -5.63 -9.24 12.57
N ALA A 316 -4.49 -9.94 12.67
CA ALA A 316 -3.30 -9.49 13.40
C ALA A 316 -2.27 -8.73 12.53
N ARG A 317 -2.61 -8.37 11.29
CA ARG A 317 -1.67 -7.84 10.29
C ARG A 317 -0.92 -6.56 10.70
N TRP A 318 -1.50 -5.78 11.61
CA TRP A 318 -0.91 -4.55 12.16
C TRP A 318 0.18 -4.81 13.21
N GLU A 319 0.35 -6.06 13.65
CA GLU A 319 1.29 -6.46 14.70
C GLU A 319 2.40 -7.37 14.16
N MET A 320 2.16 -8.09 13.06
CA MET A 320 2.95 -9.24 12.61
C MET A 320 2.57 -9.70 11.19
N ASP A 321 3.27 -10.71 10.68
CA ASP A 321 2.89 -11.43 9.46
C ASP A 321 1.71 -12.35 9.73
N VAL A 322 0.83 -12.49 8.74
CA VAL A 322 -0.42 -13.25 8.86
C VAL A 322 -0.64 -14.15 7.66
N SER A 323 -1.32 -15.28 7.86
CA SER A 323 -1.49 -16.31 6.82
C SER A 323 -2.04 -15.79 5.49
N LEU A 324 -2.90 -14.77 5.48
CA LEU A 324 -3.34 -14.15 4.23
C LEU A 324 -2.25 -13.29 3.56
N GLY A 325 -1.49 -12.51 4.34
CA GLY A 325 -0.41 -11.67 3.83
C GLY A 325 0.73 -12.51 3.25
N ASN A 326 1.03 -13.63 3.90
CA ASN A 326 2.02 -14.60 3.46
C ASN A 326 1.59 -15.24 2.13
N PHE A 327 0.37 -15.81 2.05
CA PHE A 327 -0.18 -16.32 0.80
C PHE A 327 -0.19 -15.28 -0.34
N TRP A 328 -0.62 -14.05 -0.04
CA TRP A 328 -0.73 -12.96 -1.01
C TRP A 328 0.63 -12.59 -1.61
N THR A 329 1.63 -12.37 -0.75
CA THR A 329 2.97 -11.97 -1.19
C THR A 329 3.74 -13.14 -1.79
N ASP A 330 3.52 -14.37 -1.34
CA ASP A 330 4.06 -15.57 -1.99
C ASP A 330 3.50 -15.73 -3.40
N ALA A 331 2.20 -15.47 -3.61
CA ALA A 331 1.60 -15.48 -4.94
C ALA A 331 2.22 -14.41 -5.86
N MET A 332 2.37 -13.17 -5.38
CA MET A 332 3.03 -12.10 -6.12
C MET A 332 4.48 -12.46 -6.49
N ARG A 333 5.26 -12.96 -5.53
CA ARG A 333 6.67 -13.36 -5.73
C ARG A 333 6.81 -14.54 -6.69
N PHE A 334 5.90 -15.50 -6.61
CA PHE A 334 5.85 -16.68 -7.48
C PHE A 334 5.56 -16.32 -8.94
N ASP A 335 4.57 -15.45 -9.20
CA ASP A 335 4.18 -15.05 -10.55
C ASP A 335 5.19 -14.09 -11.19
N ALA A 336 5.81 -13.21 -10.38
CA ALA A 336 6.81 -12.24 -10.83
C ALA A 336 8.25 -12.80 -10.93
N GLU A 337 8.53 -13.98 -10.38
CA GLU A 337 9.87 -14.58 -10.26
C GLU A 337 10.91 -13.64 -9.59
N THR A 338 10.52 -12.93 -8.51
CA THR A 338 11.33 -11.92 -7.81
C THR A 338 11.99 -12.42 -6.51
N ASP A 339 13.03 -11.71 -6.04
CA ASP A 339 13.70 -11.99 -4.77
C ASP A 339 12.75 -11.75 -3.58
N ILE A 340 11.98 -10.66 -3.63
CA ILE A 340 11.09 -10.17 -2.56
C ILE A 340 9.71 -9.85 -3.15
N ALA A 341 8.65 -9.92 -2.33
CA ALA A 341 7.39 -9.24 -2.60
C ALA A 341 6.87 -8.50 -1.35
N LEU A 342 6.21 -7.35 -1.56
CA LEU A 342 5.62 -6.51 -0.51
C LEU A 342 4.21 -6.06 -0.89
N THR A 343 3.32 -5.97 0.10
CA THR A 343 1.98 -5.38 -0.07
C THR A 343 1.50 -4.71 1.23
N ASN A 344 0.70 -3.65 1.11
CA ASN A 344 0.18 -2.86 2.22
C ASN A 344 -1.07 -3.49 2.88
N ASN A 345 -1.21 -3.32 4.19
CA ASN A 345 -2.29 -3.91 5.00
C ASN A 345 -3.68 -3.34 4.70
N GLY A 346 -3.76 -2.20 4.00
CA GLY A 346 -5.00 -1.62 3.48
C GLY A 346 -5.60 -2.44 2.33
N GLY A 347 -4.74 -3.07 1.51
CA GLY A 347 -5.11 -3.88 0.36
C GLY A 347 -5.79 -5.21 0.71
N LEU A 348 -5.42 -5.82 1.85
CA LEU A 348 -6.07 -7.05 2.33
C LEU A 348 -7.48 -6.71 2.84
N ARG A 349 -8.56 -7.12 2.16
CA ARG A 349 -9.95 -6.72 2.52
C ARG A 349 -10.80 -7.77 3.23
N ALA A 350 -10.56 -9.06 3.05
CA ALA A 350 -11.37 -10.13 3.66
C ALA A 350 -10.53 -11.29 4.19
N ASN A 351 -11.13 -12.11 5.06
CA ASN A 351 -10.57 -13.40 5.51
C ASN A 351 -11.15 -14.51 4.63
N ILE A 352 -10.33 -15.51 4.28
CA ILE A 352 -10.78 -16.72 3.58
C ILE A 352 -10.99 -17.82 4.63
N ALA A 353 -12.22 -18.31 4.77
CA ALA A 353 -12.56 -19.32 5.77
C ALA A 353 -11.99 -20.70 5.40
N ALA A 354 -11.76 -21.54 6.41
CA ALA A 354 -11.42 -22.95 6.20
C ALA A 354 -12.54 -23.69 5.44
N GLY A 355 -12.20 -24.30 4.31
CA GLY A 355 -13.12 -24.90 3.35
C GLY A 355 -12.64 -24.72 1.91
N ASP A 356 -13.60 -24.81 0.98
CA ASP A 356 -13.37 -24.55 -0.44
C ASP A 356 -13.02 -23.06 -0.64
N ILE A 357 -11.97 -22.77 -1.41
CA ILE A 357 -11.62 -21.40 -1.83
C ILE A 357 -12.33 -21.14 -3.16
N THR A 358 -13.21 -20.15 -3.18
CA THR A 358 -13.95 -19.74 -4.37
C THR A 358 -13.30 -18.56 -5.09
N ALA A 359 -13.61 -18.35 -6.37
CA ALA A 359 -13.25 -17.12 -7.07
C ALA A 359 -13.79 -15.87 -6.34
N GLU A 360 -15.01 -15.94 -5.78
CA GLU A 360 -15.55 -14.92 -4.88
C GLU A 360 -14.61 -14.58 -3.72
N SER A 361 -14.02 -15.62 -3.09
CA SER A 361 -13.12 -15.44 -1.94
C SER A 361 -11.86 -14.65 -2.32
N ILE A 362 -11.37 -14.82 -3.54
CA ILE A 362 -10.19 -14.12 -4.06
C ILE A 362 -10.53 -12.65 -4.39
N TYR A 363 -11.54 -12.41 -5.22
CA TYR A 363 -11.94 -11.04 -5.58
C TYR A 363 -12.50 -10.22 -4.40
N THR A 364 -13.11 -10.86 -3.39
CA THR A 364 -13.53 -10.15 -2.16
C THR A 364 -12.33 -9.78 -1.28
N THR A 365 -11.19 -10.45 -1.47
CA THR A 365 -9.96 -10.23 -0.70
C THR A 365 -9.06 -9.18 -1.34
N GLU A 366 -8.94 -9.20 -2.68
CA GLU A 366 -8.28 -8.20 -3.54
C GLU A 366 -9.34 -7.64 -4.54
N PRO A 367 -10.11 -6.61 -4.15
CA PRO A 367 -11.18 -6.03 -4.98
C PRO A 367 -10.71 -4.90 -5.90
N PHE A 368 -9.48 -4.42 -5.73
CA PHE A 368 -8.97 -3.20 -6.38
C PHE A 368 -8.50 -3.44 -7.82
N ASN A 369 -8.35 -4.72 -8.20
CA ASN A 369 -7.71 -5.14 -9.43
C ASN A 369 -6.34 -4.44 -9.60
N ASN A 370 -5.54 -4.45 -8.53
CA ASN A 370 -4.17 -3.98 -8.58
C ASN A 370 -3.32 -4.89 -9.47
N GLU A 371 -2.35 -4.30 -10.16
CA GLU A 371 -1.36 -5.05 -10.95
C GLU A 371 -0.01 -5.08 -10.21
N ILE A 372 0.78 -6.11 -10.50
CA ILE A 372 2.12 -6.29 -9.96
C ILE A 372 3.10 -5.44 -10.76
N THR A 373 3.73 -4.49 -10.08
CA THR A 373 4.89 -3.74 -10.57
C THR A 373 6.16 -4.39 -10.05
N ILE A 374 7.18 -4.54 -10.91
CA ILE A 374 8.48 -5.11 -10.56
C ILE A 374 9.53 -4.00 -10.59
N ILE A 375 10.22 -3.80 -9.47
CA ILE A 375 11.27 -2.81 -9.29
C ILE A 375 12.57 -3.47 -8.80
N GLU A 376 13.70 -2.79 -9.00
CA GLU A 376 14.99 -3.08 -8.39
C GLU A 376 15.35 -1.99 -7.39
N MET A 377 15.77 -2.37 -6.18
CA MET A 377 16.24 -1.44 -5.15
C MET A 377 17.56 -1.91 -4.54
N THR A 378 18.38 -0.98 -4.03
CA THR A 378 19.49 -1.33 -3.14
C THR A 378 18.97 -1.71 -1.75
N GLY A 379 19.72 -2.51 -1.00
CA GLY A 379 19.33 -2.86 0.38
C GLY A 379 19.22 -1.63 1.30
N GLU A 380 20.00 -0.58 1.05
CA GLU A 380 19.89 0.72 1.73
C GLU A 380 18.55 1.41 1.40
N ALA A 381 18.22 1.58 0.11
CA ALA A 381 16.95 2.20 -0.30
C ALA A 381 15.72 1.37 0.11
N LEU A 382 15.83 0.04 0.14
CA LEU A 382 14.79 -0.84 0.68
C LEU A 382 14.61 -0.64 2.20
N LYS A 383 15.69 -0.41 2.94
CA LYS A 383 15.61 -0.12 4.38
C LYS A 383 14.90 1.21 4.67
N ASP A 384 15.09 2.21 3.81
CA ASP A 384 14.51 3.54 3.98
C ASP A 384 12.98 3.62 3.83
N ILE A 385 12.29 2.57 3.34
CA ILE A 385 10.81 2.53 3.27
C ILE A 385 10.15 2.22 4.63
N PHE A 386 10.87 1.52 5.53
CA PHE A 386 10.33 0.98 6.77
C PHE A 386 9.97 2.01 7.86
N PRO A 387 10.70 3.14 8.01
CA PRO A 387 10.27 4.22 8.90
C PRO A 387 8.86 4.72 8.54
N HIS A 388 8.59 5.02 7.26
CA HIS A 388 7.27 5.44 6.80
C HIS A 388 6.22 4.36 7.02
N SER A 389 6.52 3.13 6.60
CA SER A 389 5.64 1.96 6.79
C SER A 389 5.14 1.82 8.23
N PHE A 390 6.04 1.97 9.21
CA PHE A 390 5.70 1.80 10.63
C PHE A 390 4.99 3.01 11.26
N THR A 391 5.23 4.22 10.76
CA THR A 391 4.69 5.46 11.36
C THR A 391 3.52 6.10 10.60
N ARG A 392 3.16 5.63 9.38
CA ARG A 392 2.13 6.30 8.55
C ARG A 392 0.75 6.45 9.22
N SER A 393 0.44 5.59 10.19
CA SER A 393 -0.82 5.60 10.95
C SER A 393 -0.70 6.23 12.34
N ALA A 394 0.45 6.82 12.70
CA ALA A 394 0.77 7.23 14.06
C ALA A 394 -0.30 8.11 14.72
N ASP A 395 -0.80 9.11 14.01
CA ASP A 395 -1.76 10.09 14.55
C ASP A 395 -3.18 9.52 14.73
N SER A 396 -3.55 8.49 13.94
CA SER A 396 -4.89 7.89 13.96
C SER A 396 -4.98 6.61 14.80
N PHE A 397 -3.95 5.76 14.76
CA PHE A 397 -3.95 4.41 15.34
C PHE A 397 -2.69 4.09 16.15
N GLY A 398 -1.67 4.95 16.13
CA GLY A 398 -0.33 4.67 16.66
C GLY A 398 0.58 4.00 15.63
N ASN A 399 1.84 3.78 16.02
CA ASN A 399 2.81 3.08 15.18
C ASN A 399 2.44 1.59 15.08
N GLN A 400 2.44 1.05 13.87
CA GLN A 400 1.98 -0.31 13.59
C GLN A 400 2.59 -0.85 12.28
N ILE A 401 2.66 -2.17 12.13
CA ILE A 401 3.12 -2.81 10.89
C ILE A 401 2.15 -2.52 9.75
N ASP A 402 2.66 -2.18 8.56
CA ASP A 402 1.83 -2.05 7.35
C ASP A 402 2.20 -3.00 6.20
N LEU A 403 3.47 -3.42 6.08
CA LEU A 403 3.91 -4.25 4.96
C LEU A 403 3.88 -5.75 5.29
N GLN A 404 3.04 -6.51 4.60
CA GLN A 404 3.17 -7.97 4.50
C GLN A 404 4.25 -8.32 3.48
N THR A 405 4.89 -9.49 3.61
CA THR A 405 6.13 -9.79 2.87
C THR A 405 6.34 -11.27 2.52
N SER A 406 7.01 -11.52 1.39
CA SER A 406 7.57 -12.80 0.96
C SER A 406 9.01 -12.63 0.49
N GLY A 407 9.85 -13.63 0.73
CA GLY A 407 11.29 -13.61 0.41
C GLY A 407 12.15 -12.74 1.33
N LEU A 408 11.55 -11.75 2.00
CA LEU A 408 12.15 -10.91 3.03
C LEU A 408 11.56 -11.26 4.41
N GLU A 409 12.42 -11.40 5.41
CA GLU A 409 12.06 -11.36 6.82
C GLU A 409 12.54 -10.02 7.41
N TYR A 410 11.79 -9.43 8.35
CA TYR A 410 12.22 -8.19 9.00
C TYR A 410 11.85 -8.05 10.48
N ILE A 411 12.68 -7.30 11.20
CA ILE A 411 12.53 -6.99 12.62
C ILE A 411 12.57 -5.46 12.79
N VAL A 412 11.42 -4.85 13.11
CA VAL A 412 11.35 -3.43 13.50
C VAL A 412 11.75 -3.30 14.97
N TYR A 413 12.64 -2.35 15.24
CA TYR A 413 13.04 -1.98 16.59
C TYR A 413 12.40 -0.66 17.01
N THR A 414 11.93 -0.61 18.25
CA THR A 414 11.28 0.55 18.85
C THR A 414 11.94 1.02 20.14
N ASP A 415 11.74 2.29 20.49
CA ASP A 415 12.15 2.83 21.79
C ASP A 415 11.24 2.37 22.95
N ASP A 416 11.50 2.87 24.17
CA ASP A 416 10.68 2.61 25.36
C ASP A 416 9.25 3.19 25.29
N GLU A 417 8.98 4.10 24.34
CA GLU A 417 7.70 4.79 24.14
C GLU A 417 6.92 4.22 22.93
N GLY A 418 7.52 3.33 22.14
CA GLY A 418 6.95 2.71 20.94
C GLY A 418 7.25 3.45 19.63
N GLY A 419 8.16 4.44 19.65
CA GLY A 419 8.69 5.13 18.48
C GLY A 419 9.59 4.22 17.63
N TYR A 420 9.64 4.43 16.31
CA TYR A 420 10.59 3.73 15.42
C TYR A 420 12.04 4.12 15.74
N GLU A 421 12.93 3.14 15.82
CA GLU A 421 14.39 3.35 15.99
C GLU A 421 15.21 2.76 14.83
N ASP A 422 14.98 1.50 14.44
CA ASP A 422 15.75 0.82 13.37
C ASP A 422 14.95 -0.37 12.78
N VAL A 423 15.46 -0.96 11.70
CA VAL A 423 14.97 -2.25 11.16
C VAL A 423 16.13 -3.16 10.72
N ASP A 424 16.07 -4.44 11.07
CA ASP A 424 16.93 -5.49 10.48
C ASP A 424 16.15 -6.24 9.40
N LEU A 425 16.79 -6.47 8.24
CA LEU A 425 16.19 -7.02 7.02
C LEU A 425 17.00 -8.24 6.55
N PHE A 426 16.34 -9.35 6.21
CA PHE A 426 16.98 -10.63 5.86
C PHE A 426 16.34 -11.27 4.62
N VAL A 427 17.14 -11.82 3.72
CA VAL A 427 16.68 -12.64 2.58
C VAL A 427 17.31 -14.03 2.71
N ASP A 428 16.50 -15.08 2.58
CA ASP A 428 16.91 -16.48 2.81
C ASP A 428 17.62 -16.73 4.17
N GLY A 429 17.29 -15.91 5.18
CA GLY A 429 17.87 -15.96 6.53
C GLY A 429 19.21 -15.23 6.70
N GLU A 430 19.77 -14.67 5.62
CA GLU A 430 21.00 -13.87 5.66
C GLU A 430 20.65 -12.36 5.63
N PRO A 431 21.30 -11.50 6.42
CA PRO A 431 21.06 -10.06 6.39
C PRO A 431 21.33 -9.44 5.02
N ILE A 432 20.46 -8.54 4.56
CA ILE A 432 20.64 -7.88 3.27
C ILE A 432 21.89 -6.99 3.28
N LEU A 433 22.58 -6.92 2.14
CA LEU A 433 23.72 -6.03 1.97
C LEU A 433 23.21 -4.63 1.57
N PRO A 434 23.64 -3.53 2.21
CA PRO A 434 23.20 -2.17 1.85
C PRO A 434 23.39 -1.85 0.36
N THR A 435 24.49 -2.31 -0.24
CA THR A 435 24.80 -2.14 -1.67
C THR A 435 24.36 -3.32 -2.55
N GLY A 436 23.71 -4.34 -1.98
CA GLY A 436 23.10 -5.43 -2.74
C GLY A 436 21.86 -4.92 -3.48
N THR A 437 21.61 -5.44 -4.69
CA THR A 437 20.40 -5.10 -5.47
C THR A 437 19.42 -6.26 -5.41
N TYR A 438 18.16 -5.95 -5.13
CA TYR A 438 17.08 -6.92 -4.95
C TYR A 438 15.92 -6.58 -5.88
N THR A 439 15.36 -7.59 -6.53
CA THR A 439 14.12 -7.49 -7.32
C THR A 439 12.91 -7.64 -6.40
N ILE A 440 11.95 -6.72 -6.53
CA ILE A 440 10.81 -6.60 -5.61
C ILE A 440 9.53 -6.51 -6.43
N ALA A 441 8.59 -7.43 -6.18
CA ALA A 441 7.22 -7.35 -6.64
C ALA A 441 6.37 -6.55 -5.63
N ILE A 442 5.80 -5.44 -6.08
CA ILE A 442 4.86 -4.61 -5.29
C ILE A 442 3.56 -4.40 -6.07
N ASN A 443 2.49 -4.00 -5.39
CA ASN A 443 1.27 -3.58 -6.09
C ASN A 443 1.43 -2.17 -6.68
N ASN A 444 0.79 -1.89 -7.82
CA ASN A 444 0.95 -0.62 -8.53
C ASN A 444 0.42 0.59 -7.73
N PHE A 445 -0.59 0.40 -6.88
CA PHE A 445 -1.05 1.44 -5.93
C PHE A 445 0.09 1.96 -5.07
N MET A 446 0.85 1.07 -4.42
CA MET A 446 2.03 1.44 -3.63
C MET A 446 3.13 2.08 -4.48
N TYR A 447 3.43 1.52 -5.66
CA TYR A 447 4.47 2.06 -6.55
C TYR A 447 4.18 3.49 -7.00
N GLU A 448 2.93 3.81 -7.30
CA GLU A 448 2.50 5.14 -7.77
C GLU A 448 2.48 6.21 -6.65
N GLY A 449 2.62 5.82 -5.37
CA GLY A 449 2.60 6.73 -4.22
C GLY A 449 1.42 6.54 -3.25
N GLY A 450 0.58 5.51 -3.47
CA GLY A 450 -0.51 5.14 -2.57
C GLY A 450 -0.01 4.84 -1.15
N ASP A 451 -0.85 5.12 -0.14
CA ASP A 451 -0.49 5.10 1.29
C ASP A 451 0.75 5.98 1.65
N GLY A 452 1.17 6.88 0.76
CA GLY A 452 2.30 7.79 0.93
C GLY A 452 3.68 7.15 0.75
N TYR A 453 3.76 5.92 0.21
CA TYR A 453 5.04 5.27 -0.06
C TYR A 453 5.84 6.00 -1.14
N ASP A 454 7.17 6.03 -1.01
CA ASP A 454 8.08 6.60 -2.00
C ASP A 454 9.03 5.50 -2.51
N PHE A 455 8.89 5.13 -3.78
CA PHE A 455 9.76 4.19 -4.49
C PHE A 455 10.62 4.88 -5.56
N SER A 456 10.83 6.21 -5.47
CA SER A 456 11.54 6.99 -6.49
C SER A 456 13.04 6.69 -6.61
N ASP A 457 13.67 6.11 -5.56
CA ASP A 457 15.04 5.58 -5.59
C ASP A 457 15.14 4.15 -6.17
N SER A 458 14.03 3.58 -6.66
CA SER A 458 14.01 2.30 -7.36
C SER A 458 14.27 2.42 -8.87
N THR A 459 14.71 1.32 -9.50
CA THR A 459 14.73 1.17 -10.95
C THR A 459 13.54 0.33 -11.40
N LEU A 460 12.67 0.90 -12.25
CA LEU A 460 11.53 0.16 -12.79
C LEU A 460 11.98 -0.92 -13.78
N VAL A 461 11.67 -2.19 -13.48
CA VAL A 461 11.92 -3.35 -14.36
C VAL A 461 10.70 -3.64 -15.23
N SER A 462 9.52 -3.68 -14.62
CA SER A 462 8.24 -3.88 -15.31
C SER A 462 7.15 -3.07 -14.62
N GLU A 463 6.47 -2.19 -15.36
CA GLU A 463 5.36 -1.38 -14.86
C GLU A 463 4.17 -2.26 -14.46
N LEU A 464 3.84 -3.23 -15.31
CA LEU A 464 2.65 -4.07 -15.22
C LEU A 464 3.02 -5.50 -15.64
N SER A 465 3.18 -6.40 -14.65
CA SER A 465 3.45 -7.83 -14.86
C SER A 465 2.16 -8.66 -14.96
N GLY A 466 1.06 -8.16 -14.41
CA GLY A 466 -0.27 -8.79 -14.42
C GLY A 466 -1.06 -8.50 -13.13
N PRO A 467 -2.37 -8.78 -13.09
CA PRO A 467 -3.19 -8.55 -11.89
C PRO A 467 -2.77 -9.43 -10.71
N VAL A 468 -2.79 -8.87 -9.50
CA VAL A 468 -2.52 -9.60 -8.24
C VAL A 468 -3.48 -10.79 -8.06
N VAL A 469 -4.75 -10.62 -8.42
CA VAL A 469 -5.74 -11.73 -8.46
C VAL A 469 -5.33 -12.85 -9.41
N GLY A 470 -4.67 -12.52 -10.53
CA GLY A 470 -4.14 -13.50 -11.49
C GLY A 470 -3.02 -14.34 -10.86
N ALA A 471 -2.06 -13.68 -10.21
CA ALA A 471 -0.99 -14.34 -9.46
C ALA A 471 -1.55 -15.24 -8.35
N MET A 472 -2.57 -14.79 -7.61
CA MET A 472 -3.27 -15.63 -6.62
C MET A 472 -3.87 -16.90 -7.23
N PHE A 473 -4.58 -16.80 -8.36
CA PHE A 473 -5.13 -17.99 -9.02
C PHE A 473 -4.03 -18.95 -9.52
N SER A 474 -2.96 -18.42 -10.14
CA SER A 474 -1.78 -19.20 -10.56
C SER A 474 -1.15 -19.95 -9.39
N TYR A 475 -0.99 -19.28 -8.25
CA TYR A 475 -0.33 -19.86 -7.08
C TYR A 475 -1.22 -20.85 -6.31
N ILE A 476 -2.54 -20.65 -6.30
CA ILE A 476 -3.50 -21.65 -5.82
C ILE A 476 -3.43 -22.92 -6.68
N GLU A 477 -3.40 -22.82 -8.01
CA GLU A 477 -3.25 -24.00 -8.88
C GLU A 477 -1.94 -24.75 -8.56
N TYR A 478 -0.83 -24.02 -8.39
CA TYR A 478 0.46 -24.59 -7.98
C TYR A 478 0.40 -25.32 -6.63
N LEU A 479 -0.12 -24.70 -5.57
CA LEU A 479 -0.23 -25.31 -4.23
C LEU A 479 -1.21 -26.49 -4.22
N MET A 480 -2.29 -26.43 -4.99
CA MET A 480 -3.23 -27.54 -5.15
C MET A 480 -2.60 -28.76 -5.85
N ASP A 481 -1.70 -28.55 -6.82
CA ASP A 481 -0.97 -29.63 -7.50
C ASP A 481 0.21 -30.17 -6.66
N ALA A 482 0.89 -29.31 -5.90
CA ALA A 482 2.06 -29.67 -5.09
C ALA A 482 1.69 -30.30 -3.73
N GLU A 483 0.72 -29.71 -3.03
CA GLU A 483 0.40 -30.00 -1.62
C GLU A 483 -1.04 -30.46 -1.42
N GLY A 484 -1.96 -30.05 -2.29
CA GLY A 484 -3.38 -30.43 -2.27
C GLY A 484 -4.27 -29.55 -1.39
N ALA A 485 -3.71 -28.48 -0.82
CA ALA A 485 -4.40 -27.43 -0.10
C ALA A 485 -3.53 -26.16 -0.07
N VAL A 486 -4.16 -25.01 0.18
CA VAL A 486 -3.52 -23.72 0.47
C VAL A 486 -3.55 -23.53 1.99
N ASP A 487 -2.64 -24.22 2.69
CA ASP A 487 -2.53 -24.16 4.14
C ASP A 487 -1.34 -23.30 4.55
N TYR A 488 -1.59 -22.36 5.46
CA TYR A 488 -0.59 -21.46 6.02
C TYR A 488 -0.70 -21.49 7.54
N ASP A 489 0.44 -21.46 8.24
CA ASP A 489 0.45 -21.17 9.68
C ASP A 489 -0.04 -19.73 9.91
N ALA A 490 -0.62 -19.46 11.09
CA ALA A 490 -1.20 -18.14 11.39
C ALA A 490 -0.17 -17.00 11.31
N THR A 491 1.10 -17.33 11.46
CA THR A 491 2.31 -16.54 11.26
C THR A 491 3.46 -17.51 11.01
N GLU A 492 4.43 -17.12 10.21
CA GLU A 492 5.69 -17.83 9.98
C GLU A 492 6.88 -17.13 10.67
N GLY A 493 6.66 -15.94 11.24
CA GLY A 493 7.68 -15.14 11.91
C GLY A 493 8.43 -14.20 10.98
N ARG A 494 7.92 -14.00 9.75
CA ARG A 494 8.50 -13.10 8.72
C ARG A 494 8.58 -11.65 9.21
N ILE A 495 7.71 -11.26 10.14
CA ILE A 495 7.64 -9.90 10.69
C ILE A 495 7.66 -9.92 12.21
N GLN A 496 8.54 -9.13 12.81
CA GLN A 496 8.65 -8.98 14.27
C GLN A 496 8.78 -7.51 14.65
N VAL A 497 8.20 -7.14 15.80
CA VAL A 497 8.44 -5.85 16.47
C VAL A 497 9.09 -6.13 17.82
N LYS A 498 10.18 -5.43 18.15
CA LYS A 498 10.94 -5.58 19.41
C LYS A 498 11.32 -4.21 19.95
N ASN A 499 11.51 -4.09 21.26
CA ASN A 499 12.21 -2.91 21.80
C ASN A 499 13.71 -2.99 21.43
N ILE A 500 14.37 -1.86 21.24
CA ILE A 500 15.78 -1.78 20.83
C ILE A 500 16.75 -2.40 21.86
N ASP A 501 16.41 -2.41 23.16
CA ASP A 501 17.16 -3.13 24.20
C ASP A 501 17.03 -4.67 24.08
N GLU A 502 16.07 -5.18 23.29
CA GLU A 502 15.90 -6.60 22.96
C GLU A 502 16.62 -7.03 21.67
N ARG A 503 17.30 -6.10 20.98
CA ARG A 503 18.27 -6.45 19.93
C ARG A 503 19.41 -7.21 20.60
N GLU A 504 19.47 -8.53 20.38
CA GLU A 504 20.52 -9.35 20.98
C GLU A 504 21.89 -8.82 20.54
N ASP A 505 22.91 -8.92 21.41
CA ASP A 505 24.33 -8.63 21.12
C ASP A 505 24.94 -9.67 20.12
N GLU A 506 24.15 -10.19 19.18
CA GLU A 506 24.69 -10.43 17.84
C GLU A 506 24.96 -9.03 17.29
N THR A 507 26.24 -8.64 17.27
CA THR A 507 26.69 -7.32 16.79
C THR A 507 25.85 -6.92 15.59
N PRO A 508 25.23 -5.73 15.59
CA PRO A 508 24.58 -5.24 14.38
C PRO A 508 25.55 -5.44 13.23
N ILE A 509 25.05 -5.88 12.07
CA ILE A 509 25.80 -5.69 10.83
C ILE A 509 25.66 -4.20 10.43
N GLU A 510 26.05 -3.33 11.37
CA GLU A 510 26.90 -2.21 11.06
C GLU A 510 28.05 -2.79 10.24
N PRO A 511 28.13 -2.54 8.92
CA PRO A 511 29.26 -2.98 8.13
C PRO A 511 30.54 -2.51 8.84
N ALA A 512 31.46 -3.46 9.06
CA ALA A 512 32.70 -3.20 9.77
C ALA A 512 33.35 -1.93 9.18
N PRO A 513 33.60 -0.88 9.98
CA PRO A 513 33.70 0.48 9.48
C PRO A 513 34.76 0.57 8.40
N PHE A 514 34.32 0.87 7.17
CA PHE A 514 35.10 0.67 5.96
C PHE A 514 36.49 1.33 6.08
N PRO A 515 37.58 0.54 6.17
CA PRO A 515 38.81 1.07 6.75
C PRO A 515 39.71 1.76 5.71
N PHE A 516 39.40 1.65 4.42
CA PHE A 516 40.30 2.01 3.33
C PHE A 516 40.16 3.47 2.91
N ALA A 517 40.83 4.37 3.64
CA ALA A 517 40.86 5.82 3.39
C ALA A 517 41.49 6.26 2.04
N ASP A 518 41.83 5.32 1.15
CA ASP A 518 42.30 5.56 -0.23
C ASP A 518 41.34 5.01 -1.30
N VAL A 519 40.15 4.56 -0.90
CA VAL A 519 39.01 4.30 -1.78
C VAL A 519 37.98 5.40 -1.50
N ASP A 520 37.60 6.11 -2.55
CA ASP A 520 36.63 7.21 -2.52
C ASP A 520 35.21 6.60 -2.53
N GLU A 521 34.30 7.08 -1.69
CA GLU A 521 32.92 6.57 -1.58
C GLU A 521 32.14 6.82 -2.89
N GLU A 522 32.41 7.93 -3.59
CA GLU A 522 31.85 8.22 -4.92
C GLU A 522 32.48 7.41 -6.07
N SER A 523 33.42 6.50 -5.79
CA SER A 523 34.08 5.67 -6.80
C SER A 523 33.20 4.50 -7.23
N TRP A 524 33.10 4.24 -8.54
CA TRP A 524 32.49 3.02 -9.09
C TRP A 524 33.03 1.72 -8.48
N ALA A 525 34.25 1.76 -7.93
CA ALA A 525 34.88 0.59 -7.31
C ALA A 525 34.54 0.42 -5.83
N PHE A 526 33.95 1.42 -5.16
CA PHE A 526 33.67 1.40 -3.72
C PHE A 526 32.80 0.21 -3.34
N VAL A 527 31.62 0.10 -3.95
CA VAL A 527 30.62 -0.95 -3.66
C VAL A 527 31.21 -2.37 -3.73
N TYR A 528 32.06 -2.65 -4.73
CA TYR A 528 32.70 -3.96 -4.88
C TYR A 528 33.81 -4.22 -3.86
N ILE A 529 34.50 -3.16 -3.40
CA ILE A 529 35.57 -3.28 -2.40
C ILE A 529 34.97 -3.38 -1.00
N ASP A 530 33.88 -2.66 -0.72
CA ASP A 530 33.17 -2.74 0.54
C ASP A 530 32.50 -4.11 0.71
N ALA A 531 31.60 -4.52 -0.19
CA ALA A 531 30.88 -5.80 -0.08
C ALA A 531 31.82 -7.00 0.13
N LEU A 532 32.92 -7.09 -0.64
CA LEU A 532 33.93 -8.14 -0.47
C LEU A 532 34.78 -8.03 0.81
N TYR A 533 34.88 -6.83 1.39
CA TYR A 533 35.55 -6.61 2.67
C TYR A 533 34.62 -6.98 3.83
N GLN A 534 33.34 -6.63 3.76
CA GLN A 534 32.31 -7.03 4.73
C GLN A 534 32.15 -8.55 4.76
N ALA A 535 32.10 -9.20 3.59
CA ALA A 535 32.15 -10.66 3.47
C ALA A 535 33.51 -11.30 3.82
N GLY A 536 34.52 -10.51 4.23
CA GLY A 536 35.82 -11.01 4.70
C GLY A 536 36.77 -11.58 3.63
N HIS A 537 36.36 -11.64 2.35
CA HIS A 537 37.12 -12.24 1.27
C HIS A 537 38.34 -11.41 0.81
N ILE A 538 38.31 -10.08 0.97
CA ILE A 538 39.43 -9.20 0.62
C ILE A 538 40.00 -8.43 1.80
N ASN A 539 41.29 -8.11 1.69
CA ASN A 539 42.03 -7.31 2.66
C ASN A 539 42.83 -6.20 1.94
N GLY A 540 43.06 -5.11 2.66
CA GLY A 540 43.91 -4.01 2.20
C GLY A 540 45.39 -4.38 2.09
N THR A 541 46.15 -3.54 1.38
CA THR A 541 47.63 -3.56 1.43
C THR A 541 48.15 -3.04 2.78
N SER A 542 47.33 -2.33 3.53
CA SER A 542 47.50 -2.01 4.94
C SER A 542 46.14 -2.08 5.67
N ALA A 543 46.15 -1.99 7.00
CA ALA A 543 44.94 -1.93 7.81
C ALA A 543 44.03 -0.72 7.52
N THR A 544 44.52 0.27 6.75
CA THR A 544 43.74 1.47 6.36
C THR A 544 43.97 1.86 4.89
N THR A 545 44.36 0.91 4.03
CA THR A 545 44.74 1.20 2.64
C THR A 545 44.45 0.01 1.74
N PHE A 546 43.59 0.17 0.74
CA PHE A 546 43.31 -0.87 -0.25
C PHE A 546 44.29 -0.85 -1.43
N SER A 547 44.82 0.32 -1.80
CA SER A 547 45.61 0.56 -3.02
C SER A 547 44.87 0.19 -4.32
N PRO A 548 43.71 0.80 -4.63
CA PRO A 548 42.86 0.42 -5.76
C PRO A 548 43.58 0.45 -7.12
N LYS A 549 44.48 1.41 -7.33
CA LYS A 549 45.27 1.58 -8.57
C LYS A 549 46.57 0.77 -8.64
N ALA A 550 46.84 -0.14 -7.70
CA ALA A 550 48.02 -0.99 -7.76
C ALA A 550 47.80 -2.21 -8.68
N GLU A 551 48.87 -2.67 -9.34
CA GLU A 551 48.87 -3.84 -10.22
C GLU A 551 48.63 -5.14 -9.41
N THR A 552 47.78 -6.03 -9.92
CA THR A 552 47.51 -7.36 -9.34
C THR A 552 48.36 -8.42 -10.04
N THR A 553 49.06 -9.28 -9.28
CA THR A 553 49.75 -10.45 -9.86
C THR A 553 48.81 -11.63 -10.09
N ARG A 554 49.18 -12.52 -11.03
CA ARG A 554 48.46 -13.77 -11.30
C ARG A 554 48.28 -14.64 -10.05
N GLY A 555 49.30 -14.68 -9.18
CA GLY A 555 49.23 -15.36 -7.90
C GLY A 555 48.27 -14.70 -6.90
N GLN A 556 48.27 -13.36 -6.82
CA GLN A 556 47.33 -12.63 -5.95
C GLN A 556 45.88 -12.82 -6.39
N PHE A 557 45.57 -12.69 -7.68
CA PHE A 557 44.20 -12.86 -8.17
C PHE A 557 43.70 -14.30 -7.97
N SER A 558 44.54 -15.30 -8.26
CA SER A 558 44.21 -16.72 -8.05
C SER A 558 44.01 -17.05 -6.55
N ALA A 559 44.82 -16.49 -5.66
CA ALA A 559 44.64 -16.65 -4.22
C ALA A 559 43.31 -16.05 -3.74
N LEU A 560 42.91 -14.88 -4.26
CA LEU A 560 41.64 -14.26 -3.90
C LEU A 560 40.43 -15.08 -4.38
N ILE A 561 40.47 -15.65 -5.60
CA ILE A 561 39.43 -16.59 -6.06
C ILE A 561 39.32 -17.78 -5.11
N SER A 562 40.44 -18.32 -4.62
CA SER A 562 40.44 -19.45 -3.69
C SER A 562 39.73 -19.13 -2.36
N ARG A 563 39.79 -17.88 -1.90
CA ARG A 563 39.12 -17.41 -0.68
C ARG A 563 37.63 -17.13 -0.87
N VAL A 564 37.23 -16.72 -2.08
CA VAL A 564 35.81 -16.57 -2.44
C VAL A 564 35.14 -17.94 -2.56
N LEU A 565 35.86 -18.94 -3.09
CA LEU A 565 35.36 -20.30 -3.26
C LEU A 565 35.60 -21.25 -2.06
N ASP A 566 36.07 -20.72 -0.92
CA ASP A 566 36.51 -21.48 0.28
C ASP A 566 37.37 -22.74 -0.01
N LEU A 567 38.30 -22.62 -0.97
CA LEU A 567 39.14 -23.74 -1.42
C LEU A 567 40.39 -23.91 -0.56
N GLU A 568 40.43 -24.99 0.23
CA GLU A 568 41.63 -25.43 0.94
C GLU A 568 42.52 -26.36 0.09
N PHE A 569 43.85 -26.18 0.18
CA PHE A 569 44.83 -27.07 -0.45
C PHE A 569 44.95 -28.39 0.32
N SER A 570 44.83 -29.53 -0.37
CA SER A 570 44.83 -30.87 0.25
C SER A 570 46.15 -31.24 0.96
N GLY A 571 47.22 -30.50 0.67
CA GLY A 571 48.51 -30.58 1.35
C GLY A 571 49.52 -31.48 0.65
N GLY A 572 50.79 -31.06 0.66
CA GLY A 572 51.88 -31.78 0.00
C GLY A 572 52.98 -30.84 -0.46
N ASP A 573 53.77 -31.30 -1.44
CA ASP A 573 54.68 -30.43 -2.18
C ASP A 573 53.86 -29.51 -3.11
N LEU A 574 54.10 -28.20 -3.07
CA LEU A 574 53.39 -27.24 -3.91
C LEU A 574 53.66 -27.52 -5.41
N PRO A 575 52.63 -27.44 -6.29
CA PRO A 575 52.81 -27.67 -7.72
C PRO A 575 53.55 -26.51 -8.42
N LEU A 576 54.12 -26.80 -9.59
CA LEU A 576 54.78 -25.81 -10.47
C LEU A 576 55.95 -25.08 -9.78
N ASP A 577 55.99 -23.74 -9.86
CA ASP A 577 56.96 -22.86 -9.20
C ASP A 577 56.37 -22.10 -8.01
N LEU A 578 55.25 -22.60 -7.44
CA LEU A 578 54.53 -21.94 -6.35
C LEU A 578 55.35 -21.87 -5.05
N THR A 579 55.40 -20.69 -4.44
CA THR A 579 56.17 -20.42 -3.22
C THR A 579 55.57 -19.30 -2.37
N GLY A 580 55.85 -19.31 -1.07
CA GLY A 580 55.39 -18.28 -0.13
C GLY A 580 53.96 -18.49 0.34
N GLU A 581 53.40 -17.47 1.00
CA GLU A 581 52.10 -17.55 1.70
C GLU A 581 50.93 -17.80 0.72
N LEU A 582 50.92 -17.13 -0.43
CA LEU A 582 49.94 -17.35 -1.50
C LEU A 582 50.05 -18.74 -2.16
N GLY A 583 51.15 -19.47 -1.95
CA GLY A 583 51.44 -20.70 -2.68
C GLY A 583 50.44 -21.82 -2.40
N ALA A 584 49.90 -21.89 -1.17
CA ALA A 584 48.88 -22.88 -0.81
C ALA A 584 47.52 -22.54 -1.44
N GLU A 585 47.10 -21.28 -1.36
CA GLU A 585 45.82 -20.80 -1.92
C GLU A 585 45.77 -21.05 -3.44
N VAL A 586 46.83 -20.66 -4.16
CA VAL A 586 46.93 -20.92 -5.60
C VAL A 586 47.01 -22.43 -5.91
N ALA A 587 47.55 -23.25 -5.01
CA ALA A 587 47.56 -24.70 -5.17
C ALA A 587 46.17 -25.32 -4.99
N ALA A 588 45.32 -24.79 -4.11
CA ALA A 588 43.93 -25.22 -3.97
C ALA A 588 43.14 -24.98 -5.26
N LEU A 589 43.27 -23.80 -5.87
CA LEU A 589 42.64 -23.47 -7.16
C LEU A 589 43.18 -24.34 -8.31
N TYR A 590 44.43 -24.80 -8.22
CA TYR A 590 45.02 -25.74 -9.17
C TYR A 590 44.48 -27.17 -8.97
N GLU A 591 44.27 -27.61 -7.73
CA GLU A 591 43.64 -28.90 -7.41
C GLU A 591 42.16 -28.96 -7.85
N ALA A 592 41.44 -27.84 -7.73
CA ALA A 592 40.10 -27.65 -8.30
C ALA A 592 40.07 -27.63 -9.84
N GLY A 593 41.23 -27.59 -10.52
CA GLY A 593 41.34 -27.57 -11.98
C GLY A 593 41.06 -26.21 -12.64
N LEU A 594 40.75 -25.19 -11.85
CA LEU A 594 40.38 -23.84 -12.30
C LEU A 594 41.57 -23.09 -12.92
N VAL A 595 42.77 -23.26 -12.36
CA VAL A 595 44.02 -22.72 -12.94
C VAL A 595 44.96 -23.80 -13.48
N THR A 596 45.76 -23.42 -14.47
CA THR A 596 46.85 -24.24 -15.02
C THR A 596 48.14 -23.43 -15.12
N GLY A 597 49.28 -24.14 -15.10
CA GLY A 597 50.58 -23.57 -15.47
C GLY A 597 50.75 -23.37 -16.98
N TYR A 598 51.84 -22.72 -17.36
CA TYR A 598 52.31 -22.56 -18.73
C TYR A 598 53.04 -23.81 -19.23
N GLU A 599 53.23 -23.95 -20.55
CA GLU A 599 53.90 -25.10 -21.19
C GLU A 599 55.35 -25.34 -20.71
N ASP A 600 56.00 -24.33 -20.14
CA ASP A 600 57.35 -24.41 -19.58
C ASP A 600 57.40 -24.99 -18.14
N GLY A 601 56.23 -25.30 -17.55
CA GLY A 601 56.10 -25.84 -16.20
C GLY A 601 56.07 -24.79 -15.09
N THR A 602 55.95 -23.50 -15.43
CA THR A 602 55.80 -22.40 -14.46
C THR A 602 54.34 -21.99 -14.28
N PHE A 603 53.96 -21.47 -13.11
CA PHE A 603 52.73 -20.73 -12.87
C PHE A 603 52.94 -19.22 -13.03
N ARG A 604 54.14 -18.72 -12.71
CA ARG A 604 54.51 -17.29 -12.76
C ARG A 604 53.68 -16.42 -11.82
N GLN A 605 53.59 -16.83 -10.55
CA GLN A 605 52.76 -16.18 -9.52
C GLN A 605 53.03 -14.67 -9.30
N ASN A 606 54.20 -14.18 -9.69
CA ASN A 606 54.64 -12.79 -9.52
C ASN A 606 54.48 -11.94 -10.79
N ASP A 607 54.10 -12.52 -11.93
CA ASP A 607 53.80 -11.77 -13.15
C ASP A 607 52.45 -11.05 -12.97
N VAL A 608 52.35 -9.81 -13.46
CA VAL A 608 51.10 -9.03 -13.47
C VAL A 608 50.10 -9.72 -14.39
N ILE A 609 48.88 -9.97 -13.91
CA ILE A 609 47.85 -10.64 -14.72
C ILE A 609 47.24 -9.65 -15.72
N SER A 610 47.01 -10.10 -16.95
CA SER A 610 46.30 -9.27 -17.95
C SER A 610 44.79 -9.42 -17.83
N ARG A 611 44.05 -8.37 -18.22
CA ARG A 611 42.57 -8.35 -18.21
C ARG A 611 41.95 -9.57 -18.93
N GLN A 612 42.50 -9.98 -20.07
CA GLN A 612 42.06 -11.19 -20.79
C GLN A 612 42.34 -12.51 -20.05
N GLU A 613 43.35 -12.57 -19.18
CA GLU A 613 43.58 -13.76 -18.35
C GLU A 613 42.62 -13.81 -17.17
N MET A 614 42.23 -12.66 -16.61
CA MET A 614 41.17 -12.60 -15.59
C MET A 614 39.83 -13.05 -16.17
N ALA A 615 39.46 -12.61 -17.37
CA ALA A 615 38.23 -13.07 -18.04
C ALA A 615 38.20 -14.60 -18.24
N VAL A 616 39.33 -15.21 -18.62
CA VAL A 616 39.47 -16.68 -18.73
C VAL A 616 39.29 -17.37 -17.37
N LEU A 617 39.75 -16.77 -16.27
CA LEU A 617 39.56 -17.35 -14.94
C LEU A 617 38.13 -17.17 -14.43
N ALA A 618 37.54 -15.99 -14.60
CA ALA A 618 36.17 -15.71 -14.16
C ALA A 618 35.15 -16.65 -14.83
N VAL A 619 35.26 -16.84 -16.15
CA VAL A 619 34.37 -17.76 -16.89
C VAL A 619 34.58 -19.24 -16.51
N ARG A 620 35.78 -19.64 -16.09
CA ARG A 620 36.01 -20.99 -15.54
C ARG A 620 35.38 -21.16 -14.16
N VAL A 621 35.41 -20.12 -13.33
CA VAL A 621 34.77 -20.14 -12.01
C VAL A 621 33.26 -20.20 -12.16
N TYR A 622 32.68 -19.41 -13.08
CA TYR A 622 31.26 -19.54 -13.46
C TYR A 622 30.91 -20.98 -13.82
N GLN A 623 31.60 -21.58 -14.80
CA GLN A 623 31.39 -22.97 -15.24
C GLN A 623 31.54 -24.01 -14.12
N TYR A 624 32.35 -23.72 -13.11
CA TYR A 624 32.56 -24.61 -11.97
C TYR A 624 31.44 -24.51 -10.93
N LEU A 625 30.84 -23.33 -10.77
CA LEU A 625 29.73 -23.10 -9.85
C LEU A 625 28.39 -23.52 -10.46
N THR A 626 28.13 -23.17 -11.72
CA THR A 626 26.82 -23.35 -12.37
C THR A 626 26.66 -24.66 -13.16
N ASP A 627 27.75 -25.39 -13.41
CA ASP A 627 27.85 -26.50 -14.38
C ASP A 627 27.40 -26.12 -15.83
N ASP A 628 27.30 -24.82 -16.13
CA ASP A 628 26.87 -24.30 -17.44
C ASP A 628 27.93 -23.44 -18.18
N MET A 629 27.82 -23.41 -19.51
CA MET A 629 28.67 -22.65 -20.42
C MET A 629 27.99 -21.31 -20.78
N PRO A 630 28.48 -20.16 -20.28
CA PRO A 630 27.89 -18.86 -20.58
C PRO A 630 28.05 -18.50 -22.06
N ASP A 631 27.15 -17.66 -22.59
CA ASP A 631 27.12 -17.36 -24.03
C ASP A 631 28.43 -16.73 -24.51
N THR A 632 29.12 -17.45 -25.41
CA THR A 632 30.38 -17.01 -26.02
C THR A 632 30.17 -16.27 -27.34
N THR A 633 28.92 -16.07 -27.79
CA THR A 633 28.56 -15.48 -29.08
C THR A 633 28.24 -13.99 -29.06
N VAL A 634 28.26 -13.37 -27.88
CA VAL A 634 28.05 -11.92 -27.64
C VAL A 634 28.94 -11.05 -28.55
N GLU A 635 28.35 -10.05 -29.21
CA GLU A 635 29.08 -9.18 -30.13
C GLU A 635 29.90 -8.13 -29.36
N LEU A 636 31.23 -8.29 -29.36
CA LEU A 636 32.17 -7.35 -28.75
C LEU A 636 32.34 -6.08 -29.59
N ALA A 637 31.42 -5.14 -29.44
CA ALA A 637 31.35 -3.85 -30.15
C ALA A 637 32.38 -2.78 -29.71
N PHE A 638 33.57 -3.22 -29.28
CA PHE A 638 34.64 -2.36 -28.73
C PHE A 638 35.77 -2.12 -29.74
N ASP A 639 36.37 -0.93 -29.70
CA ASP A 639 37.35 -0.46 -30.68
C ASP A 639 38.63 -1.34 -30.72
N ASP A 640 38.97 -2.00 -29.61
CA ASP A 640 40.11 -2.89 -29.44
C ASP A 640 39.75 -4.39 -29.29
N ALA A 641 38.52 -4.80 -29.61
CA ALA A 641 38.10 -6.22 -29.55
C ALA A 641 38.93 -7.15 -30.47
N ASN A 642 39.71 -6.60 -31.40
CA ASN A 642 40.66 -7.35 -32.24
C ASN A 642 42.02 -7.62 -31.56
N ASP A 643 42.33 -6.97 -30.45
CA ASP A 643 43.54 -7.22 -29.65
C ASP A 643 43.38 -8.35 -28.62
N ILE A 644 42.15 -8.84 -28.39
CA ILE A 644 41.90 -10.02 -27.56
C ILE A 644 42.61 -11.23 -28.15
N SER A 645 43.43 -11.90 -27.34
CA SER A 645 44.21 -13.07 -27.79
C SER A 645 43.30 -14.27 -28.08
N ALA A 646 43.65 -15.08 -29.09
CA ALA A 646 42.81 -16.19 -29.54
C ALA A 646 42.45 -17.22 -28.45
N PHE A 647 43.28 -17.38 -27.41
CA PHE A 647 43.01 -18.30 -26.29
C PHE A 647 41.97 -17.76 -25.29
N ALA A 648 41.70 -16.45 -25.31
CA ALA A 648 40.83 -15.76 -24.36
C ALA A 648 39.55 -15.22 -25.01
N ARG A 649 39.42 -15.28 -26.34
CA ARG A 649 38.35 -14.57 -27.07
C ARG A 649 36.96 -14.99 -26.63
N ASP A 650 36.71 -16.29 -26.54
CA ASP A 650 35.41 -16.84 -26.17
C ASP A 650 35.07 -16.52 -24.70
N SER A 651 36.04 -16.63 -23.79
CA SER A 651 35.87 -16.24 -22.38
C SER A 651 35.69 -14.73 -22.20
N PHE A 652 36.36 -13.89 -22.99
CA PHE A 652 36.14 -12.43 -22.93
C PHE A 652 34.75 -12.07 -23.45
N SER A 653 34.28 -12.76 -24.49
CA SER A 653 32.91 -12.63 -25.01
C SER A 653 31.87 -12.92 -23.93
N ALA A 654 31.99 -14.09 -23.28
CA ALA A 654 31.11 -14.48 -22.18
C ALA A 654 31.23 -13.57 -20.95
N ALA A 655 32.44 -13.11 -20.61
CA ALA A 655 32.63 -12.21 -19.47
C ALA A 655 32.03 -10.81 -19.70
N VAL A 656 31.90 -10.36 -20.95
CA VAL A 656 31.13 -9.16 -21.30
C VAL A 656 29.62 -9.46 -21.25
N GLY A 657 29.18 -10.61 -21.75
CA GLY A 657 27.78 -11.04 -21.67
C GLY A 657 27.24 -11.16 -20.24
N LEU A 658 28.11 -11.56 -19.30
CA LEU A 658 27.84 -11.68 -17.87
C LEU A 658 28.03 -10.36 -17.09
N GLY A 659 28.28 -9.21 -17.74
CA GLY A 659 28.50 -7.92 -17.06
C GLY A 659 29.81 -7.78 -16.28
N ILE A 660 30.65 -8.82 -16.24
CA ILE A 660 31.94 -8.84 -15.53
C ILE A 660 32.92 -7.82 -16.11
N PHE A 661 32.89 -7.64 -17.44
CA PHE A 661 33.76 -6.73 -18.18
C PHE A 661 32.94 -5.72 -19.00
N GLU A 662 33.23 -4.45 -18.78
CA GLU A 662 32.76 -3.33 -19.60
C GLU A 662 33.94 -2.64 -20.30
N GLY A 663 33.61 -1.87 -21.34
CA GLY A 663 34.55 -0.91 -21.93
C GLY A 663 34.62 0.38 -21.12
N ASP A 664 35.68 1.15 -21.31
CA ASP A 664 35.81 2.49 -20.72
C ASP A 664 35.08 3.57 -21.54
N ASP A 665 35.10 4.83 -21.06
CA ASP A 665 34.56 6.03 -21.74
C ASP A 665 35.04 6.27 -23.18
N ARG A 666 36.03 5.49 -23.64
CA ARG A 666 36.64 5.57 -24.98
C ARG A 666 36.25 4.36 -25.85
N ASN A 667 35.31 3.53 -25.40
CA ASN A 667 34.89 2.27 -26.03
C ASN A 667 36.00 1.20 -26.12
N MET A 668 36.89 1.15 -25.13
CA MET A 668 38.06 0.23 -25.10
C MET A 668 37.94 -0.79 -23.96
N LEU A 669 38.23 -2.07 -24.23
CA LEU A 669 38.30 -3.14 -23.22
C LEU A 669 39.68 -3.23 -22.53
N ASP A 670 40.74 -2.75 -23.20
CA ASP A 670 42.15 -2.96 -22.89
C ASP A 670 42.48 -4.43 -22.51
N PRO A 671 42.26 -5.41 -23.41
CA PRO A 671 42.33 -6.83 -23.05
C PRO A 671 43.73 -7.30 -22.68
N ARG A 672 44.79 -6.60 -23.12
CA ARG A 672 46.18 -6.88 -22.74
C ARG A 672 46.70 -5.95 -21.64
N GLY A 673 45.86 -5.05 -21.14
CA GLY A 673 46.17 -4.13 -20.06
C GLY A 673 46.46 -4.86 -18.75
N VAL A 674 47.23 -4.20 -17.89
CA VAL A 674 47.51 -4.67 -16.54
C VAL A 674 46.25 -4.62 -15.68
N ALA A 675 45.98 -5.69 -14.94
CA ALA A 675 44.90 -5.72 -13.98
C ALA A 675 45.21 -4.84 -12.77
N LEU A 676 44.26 -4.00 -12.36
CA LEU A 676 44.33 -3.23 -11.12
C LEU A 676 43.55 -3.91 -10.00
N ARG A 677 43.87 -3.60 -8.74
CA ARG A 677 43.17 -4.16 -7.56
C ARG A 677 41.69 -3.83 -7.52
N GLU A 678 41.29 -2.62 -7.92
CA GLU A 678 39.87 -2.23 -8.04
C GLU A 678 39.10 -3.06 -9.09
N GLN A 679 39.74 -3.34 -10.24
CA GLN A 679 39.17 -4.20 -11.28
C GLN A 679 39.13 -5.66 -10.83
N SER A 680 40.09 -6.06 -9.99
CA SER A 680 40.09 -7.37 -9.34
C SER A 680 38.92 -7.51 -8.36
N ALA A 681 38.59 -6.45 -7.62
CA ALA A 681 37.44 -6.43 -6.71
C ALA A 681 36.11 -6.57 -7.46
N LYS A 682 35.83 -5.77 -8.51
CA LYS A 682 34.61 -5.94 -9.34
C LYS A 682 34.43 -7.37 -9.84
N ILE A 683 35.51 -7.99 -10.33
CA ILE A 683 35.44 -9.36 -10.84
C ILE A 683 35.20 -10.36 -9.70
N LEU A 684 35.93 -10.25 -8.58
CA LEU A 684 35.75 -11.12 -7.42
C LEU A 684 34.35 -11.00 -6.80
N TYR A 685 33.72 -9.83 -6.86
CA TYR A 685 32.37 -9.60 -6.37
C TYR A 685 31.36 -10.46 -7.15
N PHE A 686 31.39 -10.44 -8.48
CA PHE A 686 30.55 -11.33 -9.28
C PHE A 686 30.83 -12.82 -9.04
N LEU A 687 32.09 -13.20 -8.78
CA LEU A 687 32.41 -14.59 -8.42
C LEU A 687 31.83 -14.97 -7.06
N TYR A 688 31.76 -14.02 -6.11
CA TYR A 688 31.18 -14.21 -4.79
C TYR A 688 29.65 -14.29 -4.84
N THR A 689 28.98 -13.45 -5.62
CA THR A 689 27.51 -13.50 -5.78
C THR A 689 27.03 -14.84 -6.36
N TRP A 690 27.86 -15.55 -7.14
CA TRP A 690 27.54 -16.90 -7.64
C TRP A 690 27.87 -18.04 -6.66
N THR A 691 28.43 -17.74 -5.48
CA THR A 691 28.64 -18.75 -4.41
C THR A 691 27.50 -18.76 -3.38
N VAL A 692 26.61 -17.78 -3.44
CA VAL A 692 25.44 -17.61 -2.56
C VAL A 692 24.11 -17.81 -3.31
N GLN A 693 24.18 -18.28 -4.57
CA GLN A 693 23.09 -18.76 -5.42
C GLN A 693 23.19 -20.29 -5.56
#